data_AF-A0A9W4UDA5-F1
#
_entry.id   AF-A0A9W4UDA5-F1
#
_cell.length_a   1.000
_cell.length_b   1.000
_cell.length_c   1.000
_cell.angle_alpha   90.00
_cell.angle_beta   90.00
_cell.angle_gamma   90.00
#
_symmetry.space_group_name_H-M   'P 1'
#
loop_
_entity.id
_entity.type
_entity.pdbx_description
1 polymer ?
#
loop_
_entity_poly.entity_id
_entity_poly.type
_entity_poly.pdbx_seq_one_letter_code
_entity_poly.pdbx_strand_id
1 'polypeptide(L)'
;MFNFWFIASALWGCAMSAPAGTEAPGTTDGTLMDETAARAQAKDCHNVMSKVAQGQIIFQASDVFECLKNVPFSVANANRFIEFYSQTLQYQSTLAYLANPPPGYQQPPVNIQDGLSAIQAKINAGEYTSQYAFEAEVHHLINRMHDNHVSLEAGILAAFSFASPYSLVSASSDGKQAPEIYLYEDAVFSQLEGWNPSPITQINGKDAVEYLAEHAALNSEGFVESNADWNSLMDSPVRDIQFGLSLFQRSTFYPGNELDFAFANGSTLNTEWLAIYTSDMNTGPMSTPGDFFNYFVLGMVPSGYDPEAPTQWWSDNDILNDTLAIGDEQFIDESEVEQAAQDVFGCPTNNTLGSSWCSESSGAYPSDPVVAQSGLGVSGTGVVTGYIFDDISTAVLSIPSFFMLDQEITDFDAAIEQFIGNATARKSKQLIIDLQQNSGGMSLLAFTLFKRLFNGLEPYTGSRIRSHEAANILGTAYSEWWKSLETDGTAANASDYQNLADNEWVIHNRINPETGRNYSSWQEYFGPVQANGDNFSRQQLYNLTDPLFNAALFEWLPLDFINEDHSLEEFVWNAEDIVILTDGTCSSACSLFVELMTHQAGVRTITVGGMPTPGPMQTASGTRGARFYTDGDLLTDYEFLIDTIGDESALSRLPNRDDTGIFLDFLSFNIRDQMREGEEIPLQFKYDAAQCRIYYTLGNVYNMTQLWRDAAAATWEDPSLCVQNSTGYATRPDTTETTINPPPEQIPQVPTLNLENVKDAGFLINSTGGLVNFPVVKGTGRRTKNPGTVQTAPRPVAPPVTAPVTRCRNALDCTGVIGQGAACRPFPFSCSAAGQTVRQPGSALICFAPPVNGVFKGPTTAAQTNFITGECRAVGLVPSPPPPAASLPKATSPKVGAQRPRPISKLRTGRMARMRR
;
A
#
# COMPACT_ATOMS: atom_id res chain seq x y z
N MET A 1 -8.45 8.89 -6.87
CA MET A 1 -6.98 8.86 -6.90
C MET A 1 -6.34 8.28 -5.64
N PHE A 2 -7.10 8.01 -4.57
CA PHE A 2 -6.56 7.33 -3.37
C PHE A 2 -6.82 5.79 -3.32
N ASN A 3 -7.58 5.24 -4.28
CA ASN A 3 -8.12 3.88 -4.18
C ASN A 3 -7.13 2.70 -4.30
N PHE A 4 -5.82 2.92 -4.47
CA PHE A 4 -4.85 1.81 -4.48
C PHE A 4 -4.70 1.11 -3.13
N TRP A 5 -5.17 1.72 -2.04
CA TRP A 5 -5.36 1.05 -0.74
C TRP A 5 -6.77 0.44 -0.56
N PHE A 6 -7.79 0.85 -1.33
CA PHE A 6 -9.21 0.66 -0.99
C PHE A 6 -9.91 -0.53 -1.66
N ILE A 7 -9.33 -1.15 -2.69
CA ILE A 7 -10.03 -2.21 -3.46
C ILE A 7 -10.07 -3.57 -2.71
N ALA A 8 -9.32 -3.73 -1.62
CA ALA A 8 -9.14 -5.00 -0.92
C ALA A 8 -10.34 -5.49 -0.07
N SER A 9 -11.24 -4.61 0.37
CA SER A 9 -11.86 -4.78 1.70
C SER A 9 -13.39 -4.92 1.77
N ALA A 10 -14.12 -5.05 0.66
CA ALA A 10 -15.58 -4.87 0.68
C ALA A 10 -16.41 -5.87 -0.16
N LEU A 11 -16.70 -7.06 0.38
CA LEU A 11 -17.90 -7.86 0.04
C LEU A 11 -18.12 -9.08 0.97
N TRP A 12 -19.10 -9.01 1.88
CA TRP A 12 -20.15 -10.04 2.17
C TRP A 12 -21.04 -9.65 3.37
N GLY A 13 -22.23 -10.26 3.48
CA GLY A 13 -23.08 -10.28 4.70
C GLY A 13 -23.99 -9.08 5.00
N CYS A 14 -25.33 -9.21 4.85
CA CYS A 14 -26.33 -8.39 5.59
C CYS A 14 -27.79 -8.88 5.39
N ALA A 15 -28.57 -9.12 6.47
CA ALA A 15 -30.02 -9.44 6.34
C ALA A 15 -30.94 -9.30 7.59
N MET A 16 -31.29 -8.05 8.00
CA MET A 16 -32.58 -7.68 8.68
C MET A 16 -32.84 -8.20 10.13
N SER A 17 -33.55 -7.53 11.07
CA SER A 17 -34.24 -6.22 11.13
C SER A 17 -34.75 -5.91 12.57
N ALA A 18 -35.15 -4.66 12.88
CA ALA A 18 -35.56 -4.21 14.24
C ALA A 18 -36.75 -3.20 14.27
N PRO A 19 -37.39 -2.94 15.44
CA PRO A 19 -38.41 -1.88 15.58
C PRO A 19 -38.30 -0.91 16.81
N ALA A 20 -38.02 0.36 16.52
CA ALA A 20 -38.44 1.66 17.12
C ALA A 20 -38.96 1.85 18.59
N GLY A 21 -38.62 3.01 19.20
CA GLY A 21 -39.64 3.88 19.86
C GLY A 21 -39.28 4.88 20.99
N THR A 22 -39.01 6.16 20.66
CA THR A 22 -39.34 7.41 21.46
C THR A 22 -38.68 7.61 22.86
N GLU A 23 -38.57 8.79 23.51
CA GLU A 23 -38.98 10.21 23.28
C GLU A 23 -38.02 11.20 24.04
N ALA A 24 -38.15 12.54 23.92
CA ALA A 24 -37.17 13.50 24.49
C ALA A 24 -37.74 14.81 25.12
N PRO A 25 -37.08 15.34 26.17
CA PRO A 25 -37.04 16.78 26.53
C PRO A 25 -35.59 17.27 26.86
N GLY A 26 -35.25 18.56 27.01
CA GLY A 26 -35.95 19.85 26.93
C GLY A 26 -34.99 21.01 27.29
N THR A 27 -35.28 22.26 26.88
CA THR A 27 -34.30 23.38 26.88
C THR A 27 -34.24 24.24 28.16
N THR A 28 -33.11 24.94 28.37
CA THR A 28 -32.97 26.13 29.24
C THR A 28 -31.97 27.14 28.65
N ASP A 29 -31.94 28.37 29.19
CA ASP A 29 -31.49 29.61 28.53
C ASP A 29 -30.13 30.15 29.06
N GLY A 30 -29.39 30.90 28.23
CA GLY A 30 -28.06 31.42 28.54
C GLY A 30 -27.53 32.47 27.55
N THR A 31 -27.19 33.66 28.07
CA THR A 31 -26.70 34.88 27.41
C THR A 31 -25.80 34.74 26.15
N LEU A 32 -26.15 35.52 25.12
CA LEU A 32 -25.44 35.69 23.84
C LEU A 32 -24.00 36.24 23.97
N MET A 33 -23.10 35.76 23.11
CA MET A 33 -21.79 36.37 22.80
C MET A 33 -21.89 37.29 21.56
N ASP A 34 -20.81 38.02 21.26
CA ASP A 34 -20.74 38.91 20.09
C ASP A 34 -20.67 38.10 18.77
N GLU A 35 -21.74 38.17 17.97
CA GLU A 35 -21.87 37.46 16.69
C GLU A 35 -20.75 37.82 15.69
N THR A 36 -20.09 38.96 15.81
CA THR A 36 -19.13 39.44 14.81
C THR A 36 -17.80 38.69 14.82
N ALA A 37 -17.36 38.19 15.98
CA ALA A 37 -16.12 37.40 16.10
C ALA A 37 -16.32 35.96 15.59
N ALA A 38 -17.38 35.28 16.07
CA ALA A 38 -17.72 33.93 15.62
C ALA A 38 -17.98 33.85 14.11
N ARG A 39 -18.54 34.93 13.52
CA ARG A 39 -18.82 35.05 12.09
C ARG A 39 -17.61 35.49 11.24
N ALA A 40 -16.46 35.71 11.86
CA ALA A 40 -15.18 35.72 11.16
C ALA A 40 -14.62 34.29 11.07
N GLN A 41 -14.42 33.63 12.22
CA GLN A 41 -13.85 32.28 12.33
C GLN A 41 -14.68 31.18 11.64
N ALA A 42 -16.00 31.37 11.49
CA ALA A 42 -16.86 30.43 10.75
C ALA A 42 -16.64 30.44 9.23
N LYS A 43 -15.89 31.41 8.68
CA LYS A 43 -15.72 31.52 7.22
C LYS A 43 -14.72 30.53 6.67
N ASP A 44 -13.68 30.20 7.40
CA ASP A 44 -12.50 29.58 6.78
C ASP A 44 -12.79 28.12 6.40
N CYS A 45 -13.41 27.35 7.30
CA CYS A 45 -13.99 26.04 6.96
C CYS A 45 -15.06 26.13 5.85
N HIS A 46 -15.94 27.13 5.89
CA HIS A 46 -16.99 27.27 4.87
C HIS A 46 -16.40 27.55 3.48
N ASN A 47 -15.35 28.38 3.38
CA ASN A 47 -14.66 28.70 2.14
C ASN A 47 -13.93 27.48 1.57
N VAL A 48 -13.20 26.73 2.42
CA VAL A 48 -12.53 25.50 1.99
C VAL A 48 -13.55 24.48 1.51
N MET A 49 -14.61 24.21 2.26
CA MET A 49 -15.55 23.15 1.91
C MET A 49 -16.50 23.53 0.77
N SER A 50 -16.83 24.82 0.57
CA SER A 50 -17.57 25.27 -0.62
C SER A 50 -16.72 25.16 -1.89
N LYS A 51 -15.42 25.44 -1.81
CA LYS A 51 -14.43 25.16 -2.88
C LYS A 51 -14.35 23.64 -3.18
N VAL A 52 -14.28 22.78 -2.15
CA VAL A 52 -14.32 21.30 -2.31
C VAL A 52 -15.59 20.84 -3.04
N ALA A 53 -16.77 21.34 -2.63
CA ALA A 53 -18.03 20.98 -3.27
C ALA A 53 -18.15 21.44 -4.74
N GLN A 54 -17.26 22.33 -5.18
CA GLN A 54 -17.10 22.78 -6.57
C GLN A 54 -16.00 22.03 -7.34
N GLY A 55 -15.32 21.06 -6.70
CA GLY A 55 -14.29 20.22 -7.31
C GLY A 55 -12.84 20.64 -7.05
N GLN A 56 -12.58 21.64 -6.20
CA GLN A 56 -11.22 22.01 -5.82
C GLN A 56 -10.67 21.01 -4.78
N ILE A 57 -9.56 20.35 -5.10
CA ILE A 57 -8.90 19.36 -4.24
C ILE A 57 -7.58 19.85 -3.62
N ILE A 58 -7.03 20.98 -4.07
CA ILE A 58 -5.76 21.56 -3.60
C ILE A 58 -6.00 22.96 -3.05
N PHE A 59 -5.39 23.26 -1.89
CA PHE A 59 -5.55 24.47 -1.10
C PHE A 59 -4.19 24.99 -0.60
N GLN A 60 -4.11 26.24 -0.14
CA GLN A 60 -2.98 26.64 0.72
C GLN A 60 -3.08 25.90 2.07
N ALA A 61 -1.94 25.50 2.64
CA ALA A 61 -1.90 24.83 3.94
C ALA A 61 -2.43 25.74 5.08
N SER A 62 -2.29 27.05 4.94
CA SER A 62 -2.85 28.07 5.83
C SER A 62 -4.34 27.91 6.05
N ASP A 63 -5.13 27.88 4.97
CA ASP A 63 -6.59 27.96 5.01
C ASP A 63 -7.19 26.72 5.67
N VAL A 64 -6.62 25.56 5.33
CA VAL A 64 -6.99 24.27 5.91
C VAL A 64 -6.60 24.22 7.38
N PHE A 65 -5.41 24.70 7.76
CA PHE A 65 -4.99 24.73 9.17
C PHE A 65 -5.81 25.72 10.01
N GLU A 66 -6.17 26.90 9.48
CA GLU A 66 -7.09 27.84 10.14
C GLU A 66 -8.48 27.21 10.36
N CYS A 67 -8.97 26.38 9.44
CA CYS A 67 -10.18 25.58 9.69
C CYS A 67 -9.95 24.54 10.81
N LEU A 68 -9.00 23.62 10.61
CA LEU A 68 -8.79 22.45 11.49
C LEU A 68 -8.48 22.86 12.94
N LYS A 69 -7.64 23.88 13.15
CA LYS A 69 -7.24 24.30 14.51
C LYS A 69 -8.40 24.92 15.30
N ASN A 70 -9.46 25.38 14.63
CA ASN A 70 -10.65 25.99 15.24
C ASN A 70 -11.81 24.99 15.47
N VAL A 71 -11.64 23.70 15.13
CA VAL A 71 -12.65 22.66 15.39
C VAL A 71 -12.80 22.44 16.91
N PRO A 72 -14.04 22.47 17.46
CA PRO A 72 -14.26 22.39 18.91
C PRO A 72 -13.89 21.02 19.48
N PHE A 73 -13.23 21.00 20.63
CA PHE A 73 -12.87 19.77 21.34
C PHE A 73 -14.05 19.19 22.15
N SER A 74 -14.17 17.86 22.19
CA SER A 74 -15.18 17.16 23.02
C SER A 74 -14.53 16.15 23.98
N VAL A 75 -14.41 16.55 25.25
CA VAL A 75 -13.95 15.71 26.38
C VAL A 75 -14.66 14.36 26.42
N ALA A 76 -15.98 14.35 26.20
CA ALA A 76 -16.80 13.13 26.27
C ALA A 76 -16.46 12.12 25.17
N ASN A 77 -16.08 12.60 23.98
CA ASN A 77 -15.72 11.75 22.83
C ASN A 77 -14.27 11.30 22.91
N ALA A 78 -13.37 12.21 23.25
CA ALA A 78 -11.95 11.92 23.45
C ALA A 78 -11.75 10.85 24.53
N ASN A 79 -12.49 10.90 25.64
CA ASN A 79 -12.45 9.85 26.67
C ASN A 79 -12.83 8.47 26.12
N ARG A 80 -13.93 8.37 25.37
CA ARG A 80 -14.40 7.08 24.81
C ARG A 80 -13.44 6.55 23.74
N PHE A 81 -12.89 7.43 22.91
CA PHE A 81 -11.87 7.06 21.93
C PHE A 81 -10.59 6.56 22.58
N ILE A 82 -10.06 7.23 23.62
CA ILE A 82 -8.84 6.77 24.31
C ILE A 82 -9.08 5.44 25.04
N GLU A 83 -10.27 5.23 25.63
CA GLU A 83 -10.65 3.94 26.22
C GLU A 83 -10.69 2.84 25.15
N PHE A 84 -11.46 3.04 24.08
CA PHE A 84 -11.57 2.13 22.93
C PHE A 84 -10.19 1.80 22.33
N TYR A 85 -9.36 2.82 22.07
CA TYR A 85 -8.09 2.65 21.39
C TYR A 85 -7.02 1.99 22.29
N SER A 86 -7.01 2.30 23.59
CA SER A 86 -6.16 1.59 24.58
C SER A 86 -6.52 0.11 24.67
N GLN A 87 -7.81 -0.23 24.58
CA GLN A 87 -8.33 -1.61 24.55
C GLN A 87 -7.98 -2.30 23.23
N THR A 88 -8.13 -1.64 22.08
CA THR A 88 -7.77 -2.17 20.75
C THR A 88 -6.27 -2.46 20.64
N LEU A 89 -5.42 -1.54 21.08
CA LEU A 89 -3.97 -1.76 21.07
C LEU A 89 -3.50 -2.85 22.03
N GLN A 90 -4.35 -3.45 22.88
CA GLN A 90 -3.94 -4.67 23.60
C GLN A 90 -3.60 -5.83 22.66
N TYR A 91 -4.17 -5.84 21.45
CA TYR A 91 -3.88 -6.82 20.40
C TYR A 91 -2.59 -6.52 19.61
N GLN A 92 -2.03 -5.30 19.71
CA GLN A 92 -0.75 -4.96 19.08
C GLN A 92 0.36 -5.81 19.71
N SER A 93 0.98 -6.67 18.89
CA SER A 93 1.97 -7.64 19.34
C SER A 93 3.21 -6.99 19.97
N THR A 94 3.66 -5.86 19.42
CA THR A 94 4.99 -5.30 19.70
C THR A 94 5.11 -4.43 20.97
N LEU A 95 4.00 -4.13 21.68
CA LEU A 95 3.96 -3.11 22.76
C LEU A 95 5.10 -3.19 23.80
N ALA A 96 5.41 -4.38 24.30
CA ALA A 96 6.43 -4.57 25.33
C ALA A 96 7.85 -4.22 24.83
N TYR A 97 8.11 -4.51 23.55
CA TYR A 97 9.39 -4.23 22.87
C TYR A 97 9.50 -2.77 22.41
N LEU A 98 8.39 -2.09 22.12
CA LEU A 98 8.40 -0.63 21.93
C LEU A 98 8.80 0.10 23.23
N ALA A 99 8.28 -0.35 24.38
CA ALA A 99 8.57 0.24 25.68
C ALA A 99 10.01 -0.05 26.16
N ASN A 100 10.55 -1.23 25.85
CA ASN A 100 11.89 -1.67 26.25
C ASN A 100 12.61 -2.37 25.07
N PRO A 101 13.07 -1.62 24.04
CA PRO A 101 13.65 -2.22 22.85
C PRO A 101 15.02 -2.87 23.14
N PRO A 102 15.35 -3.97 22.44
CA PRO A 102 16.66 -4.61 22.56
C PRO A 102 17.76 -3.74 21.93
N PRO A 103 19.04 -3.94 22.31
CA PRO A 103 20.16 -3.26 21.68
C PRO A 103 20.19 -3.49 20.16
N GLY A 104 20.21 -2.40 19.39
CA GLY A 104 20.31 -2.42 17.93
C GLY A 104 19.06 -1.96 17.17
N TYR A 105 17.88 -1.97 17.79
CA TYR A 105 16.72 -1.22 17.29
C TYR A 105 17.08 0.26 17.17
N GLN A 106 16.76 0.95 16.07
CA GLN A 106 17.32 2.28 15.79
C GLN A 106 16.42 3.47 16.22
N GLN A 107 15.14 3.23 16.52
CA GLN A 107 14.21 4.30 16.95
C GLN A 107 14.15 4.44 18.48
N PRO A 108 13.79 5.63 19.03
CA PRO A 108 13.65 5.84 20.47
C PRO A 108 12.54 4.97 21.12
N PRO A 109 12.69 4.54 22.37
CA PRO A 109 11.68 3.75 23.09
C PRO A 109 10.39 4.56 23.36
N VAL A 110 9.24 3.88 23.31
CA VAL A 110 7.93 4.46 23.62
C VAL A 110 7.03 3.45 24.34
N ASN A 111 6.46 3.84 25.48
CA ASN A 111 5.34 3.09 26.07
C ASN A 111 4.02 3.74 25.63
N ILE A 112 3.36 3.12 24.64
CA ILE A 112 2.11 3.61 24.06
C ILE A 112 0.97 3.68 25.10
N GLN A 113 0.92 2.75 26.06
CA GLN A 113 -0.14 2.72 27.09
C GLN A 113 0.09 3.80 28.17
N ASP A 114 1.34 4.11 28.51
CA ASP A 114 1.65 5.30 29.34
C ASP A 114 1.36 6.61 28.58
N GLY A 115 1.63 6.65 27.26
CA GLY A 115 1.32 7.78 26.39
C GLY A 115 -0.18 8.07 26.31
N LEU A 116 -1.00 7.05 26.05
CA LEU A 116 -2.47 7.18 26.08
C LEU A 116 -2.97 7.57 27.48
N SER A 117 -2.33 7.09 28.56
CA SER A 117 -2.63 7.52 29.93
C SER A 117 -2.27 8.98 30.19
N ALA A 118 -1.21 9.51 29.58
CA ALA A 118 -0.82 10.91 29.66
C ALA A 118 -1.78 11.83 28.87
N ILE A 119 -2.19 11.41 27.67
CA ILE A 119 -3.25 12.07 26.90
C ILE A 119 -4.55 12.07 27.71
N GLN A 120 -4.94 10.94 28.31
CA GLN A 120 -6.11 10.85 29.18
C GLN A 120 -6.00 11.78 30.41
N ALA A 121 -4.81 11.98 30.97
CA ALA A 121 -4.59 12.95 32.04
C ALA A 121 -4.79 14.40 31.55
N LYS A 122 -4.31 14.75 30.36
CA LYS A 122 -4.54 16.07 29.73
C LYS A 122 -6.01 16.36 29.43
N ILE A 123 -6.79 15.37 28.97
CA ILE A 123 -8.24 15.52 28.80
C ILE A 123 -8.89 15.85 30.15
N ASN A 124 -8.54 15.11 31.20
CA ASN A 124 -9.08 15.32 32.55
C ASN A 124 -8.62 16.64 33.21
N ALA A 125 -7.47 17.18 32.81
CA ALA A 125 -6.98 18.49 33.22
C ALA A 125 -7.60 19.66 32.42
N GLY A 126 -8.22 19.38 31.27
CA GLY A 126 -8.77 20.38 30.37
C GLY A 126 -7.71 21.12 29.53
N GLU A 127 -6.61 20.45 29.19
CA GLU A 127 -5.48 21.06 28.46
C GLU A 127 -5.69 21.19 26.94
N TYR A 128 -6.62 20.42 26.35
CA TYR A 128 -6.93 20.49 24.92
C TYR A 128 -7.94 21.60 24.60
N THR A 129 -7.53 22.55 23.76
CA THR A 129 -8.35 23.70 23.32
C THR A 129 -9.13 23.46 22.03
N SER A 130 -8.67 22.56 21.17
CA SER A 130 -9.32 22.19 19.91
C SER A 130 -9.16 20.70 19.60
N GLN A 131 -9.99 20.19 18.70
CA GLN A 131 -9.94 18.79 18.28
C GLN A 131 -8.59 18.44 17.61
N TYR A 132 -8.02 19.36 16.82
CA TYR A 132 -6.72 19.19 16.18
C TYR A 132 -5.60 18.93 17.20
N ALA A 133 -5.56 19.68 18.31
CA ALA A 133 -4.54 19.51 19.34
C ALA A 133 -4.59 18.13 20.02
N PHE A 134 -5.79 17.55 20.14
CA PHE A 134 -5.98 16.20 20.67
C PHE A 134 -5.60 15.12 19.65
N GLU A 135 -6.17 15.16 18.45
CA GLU A 135 -5.93 14.14 17.42
C GLU A 135 -4.47 14.14 16.95
N ALA A 136 -3.82 15.31 16.85
CA ALA A 136 -2.41 15.38 16.47
C ALA A 136 -1.48 14.78 17.53
N GLU A 137 -1.78 14.94 18.83
CA GLU A 137 -0.98 14.28 19.88
C GLU A 137 -1.20 12.76 19.90
N VAL A 138 -2.44 12.30 19.65
CA VAL A 138 -2.76 10.87 19.46
C VAL A 138 -2.02 10.29 18.25
N HIS A 139 -2.11 10.92 17.08
CA HIS A 139 -1.48 10.42 15.86
C HIS A 139 0.05 10.47 15.95
N HIS A 140 0.62 11.50 16.59
CA HIS A 140 2.06 11.55 16.84
C HIS A 140 2.53 10.41 17.77
N LEU A 141 1.76 10.07 18.81
CA LEU A 141 2.03 8.91 19.67
C LEU A 141 1.97 7.58 18.88
N ILE A 142 1.06 7.48 17.90
CA ILE A 142 0.89 6.29 17.06
C ILE A 142 2.09 6.09 16.13
N ASN A 143 2.56 7.15 15.44
CA ASN A 143 3.73 7.08 14.57
C ASN A 143 5.00 6.64 15.33
N ARG A 144 5.06 6.83 16.65
CA ARG A 144 6.17 6.31 17.49
C ARG A 144 6.28 4.79 17.52
N MET A 145 5.27 4.05 17.07
CA MET A 145 5.35 2.59 16.96
C MET A 145 6.29 2.14 15.83
N HIS A 146 6.55 3.01 14.84
CA HIS A 146 7.38 2.70 13.67
C HIS A 146 7.03 1.34 13.06
N ASP A 147 5.73 1.11 12.84
CA ASP A 147 5.13 -0.15 12.35
C ASP A 147 3.93 0.22 11.46
N ASN A 148 4.11 0.22 10.13
CA ASN A 148 3.07 0.59 9.16
C ASN A 148 2.00 -0.49 8.91
N HIS A 149 1.87 -1.49 9.80
CA HIS A 149 0.58 -2.17 9.98
C HIS A 149 -0.34 -1.40 10.96
N VAL A 150 0.15 -0.37 11.67
CA VAL A 150 -0.59 0.37 12.69
C VAL A 150 -1.02 1.76 12.18
N SER A 151 -2.13 1.81 11.43
CA SER A 151 -2.70 3.05 10.89
C SER A 151 -3.91 3.53 11.69
N LEU A 152 -4.13 4.84 11.71
CA LEU A 152 -5.35 5.48 12.22
C LEU A 152 -5.77 6.61 11.28
N GLU A 153 -6.76 6.34 10.44
CA GLU A 153 -7.48 7.36 9.66
C GLU A 153 -8.83 7.58 10.36
N ALA A 154 -8.89 8.65 11.15
CA ALA A 154 -10.05 8.97 11.98
C ALA A 154 -10.11 10.48 12.25
N GLY A 155 -11.31 10.97 12.56
CA GLY A 155 -11.50 12.36 12.98
C GLY A 155 -11.16 13.38 11.89
N ILE A 156 -10.77 14.58 12.32
CA ILE A 156 -10.49 15.70 11.41
C ILE A 156 -9.14 15.60 10.69
N LEU A 157 -8.20 14.79 11.18
CA LEU A 157 -6.94 14.55 10.49
C LEU A 157 -7.09 13.70 9.22
N ALA A 158 -8.13 12.86 9.12
CA ALA A 158 -8.40 12.08 7.91
C ALA A 158 -8.85 12.93 6.71
N ALA A 159 -9.27 14.19 6.94
CA ALA A 159 -9.89 15.05 5.94
C ALA A 159 -8.91 15.71 4.95
N PHE A 160 -7.65 15.91 5.34
CA PHE A 160 -6.64 16.59 4.52
C PHE A 160 -5.22 16.06 4.81
N SER A 161 -4.37 16.04 3.79
CA SER A 161 -2.90 15.90 3.94
C SER A 161 -2.19 17.18 3.52
N PHE A 162 -1.10 17.55 4.19
CA PHE A 162 -0.24 18.66 3.77
C PHE A 162 0.80 18.19 2.74
N ALA A 163 1.14 19.04 1.78
CA ALA A 163 1.92 18.66 0.60
C ALA A 163 2.87 19.76 0.14
N SER A 164 4.11 19.40 -0.19
CA SER A 164 5.00 20.23 -0.99
C SER A 164 4.49 20.30 -2.44
N PRO A 165 4.46 21.48 -3.09
CA PRO A 165 4.24 21.60 -4.53
C PRO A 165 5.40 21.08 -5.40
N TYR A 166 6.51 20.63 -4.78
CA TYR A 166 7.71 20.13 -5.47
C TYR A 166 8.16 18.77 -4.93
N SER A 167 8.55 17.87 -5.83
CA SER A 167 9.25 16.62 -5.51
C SER A 167 10.75 16.85 -5.29
N LEU A 168 11.38 16.00 -4.46
CA LEU A 168 12.81 16.05 -4.15
C LEU A 168 13.51 14.74 -4.52
N VAL A 169 14.80 14.83 -4.89
CA VAL A 169 15.68 13.66 -4.99
C VAL A 169 17.02 13.90 -4.29
N SER A 170 17.62 12.84 -3.77
CA SER A 170 18.87 12.88 -2.98
C SER A 170 19.98 12.11 -3.72
N ALA A 171 20.86 12.83 -4.40
CA ALA A 171 21.83 12.25 -5.35
C ALA A 171 23.27 12.68 -5.08
N SER A 172 24.20 11.72 -5.13
CA SER A 172 25.65 11.94 -5.06
C SER A 172 26.24 12.30 -6.43
N SER A 173 27.26 13.17 -6.45
CA SER A 173 27.97 13.54 -7.67
C SER A 173 28.80 12.41 -8.29
N ASP A 174 29.18 11.41 -7.50
CA ASP A 174 30.12 10.34 -7.90
C ASP A 174 29.88 8.98 -7.20
N GLY A 175 28.81 8.85 -6.41
CA GLY A 175 28.50 7.65 -5.63
C GLY A 175 29.42 7.43 -4.42
N LYS A 176 30.29 8.39 -4.09
CA LYS A 176 31.28 8.31 -2.99
C LYS A 176 31.10 9.46 -1.99
N GLN A 177 30.93 10.68 -2.49
CA GLN A 177 30.59 11.87 -1.71
C GLN A 177 29.15 11.77 -1.20
N ALA A 178 28.87 12.46 -0.10
CA ALA A 178 27.52 12.55 0.46
C ALA A 178 26.53 13.06 -0.61
N PRO A 179 25.33 12.46 -0.74
CA PRO A 179 24.26 12.99 -1.57
C PRO A 179 23.91 14.44 -1.24
N GLU A 180 23.67 15.22 -2.28
CA GLU A 180 23.05 16.54 -2.19
C GLU A 180 21.57 16.43 -2.60
N ILE A 181 20.74 17.36 -2.14
CA ILE A 181 19.30 17.37 -2.43
C ILE A 181 19.03 18.26 -3.63
N TYR A 182 18.22 17.78 -4.57
CA TYR A 182 17.83 18.49 -5.78
C TYR A 182 16.30 18.51 -5.90
N LEU A 183 15.75 19.49 -6.62
CA LEU A 183 14.40 19.37 -7.14
C LEU A 183 14.36 18.20 -8.13
N TYR A 184 13.27 17.43 -8.11
CA TYR A 184 13.06 16.30 -9.01
C TYR A 184 13.13 16.72 -10.48
N GLU A 185 12.45 17.82 -10.83
CA GLU A 185 12.35 18.32 -12.19
C GLU A 185 13.73 18.76 -12.71
N ASP A 186 14.52 19.42 -11.87
CA ASP A 186 15.91 19.78 -12.18
C ASP A 186 16.76 18.52 -12.42
N ALA A 187 16.62 17.48 -11.59
CA ALA A 187 17.40 16.25 -11.70
C ALA A 187 17.06 15.41 -12.96
N VAL A 188 15.81 15.46 -13.45
CA VAL A 188 15.39 14.79 -14.68
C VAL A 188 15.71 15.63 -15.93
N PHE A 189 15.23 16.87 -16.01
CA PHE A 189 15.35 17.67 -17.22
C PHE A 189 16.79 18.12 -17.52
N SER A 190 17.65 18.26 -16.50
CA SER A 190 19.07 18.56 -16.70
C SER A 190 19.81 17.49 -17.51
N GLN A 191 19.46 16.21 -17.34
CA GLN A 191 20.03 15.10 -18.11
C GLN A 191 19.60 15.10 -19.58
N LEU A 192 18.33 15.44 -19.84
CA LEU A 192 17.76 15.51 -21.19
C LEU A 192 18.26 16.73 -21.97
N GLU A 193 18.38 17.88 -21.31
CA GLU A 193 18.78 19.14 -21.95
C GLU A 193 20.30 19.43 -21.88
N GLY A 194 21.06 18.66 -21.10
CA GLY A 194 22.53 18.73 -21.04
C GLY A 194 23.07 19.88 -20.20
N TRP A 195 22.46 20.16 -19.04
CA TRP A 195 22.96 21.09 -18.03
C TRP A 195 23.21 20.40 -16.68
N ASN A 196 23.73 21.12 -15.69
CA ASN A 196 23.97 20.59 -14.35
C ASN A 196 22.96 21.21 -13.38
N PRO A 197 22.19 20.43 -12.61
CA PRO A 197 21.26 20.96 -11.63
C PRO A 197 22.02 21.59 -10.45
N SER A 198 21.37 22.52 -9.73
CA SER A 198 21.95 23.10 -8.51
C SER A 198 21.34 22.44 -7.28
N PRO A 199 22.13 21.99 -6.30
CA PRO A 199 21.57 21.45 -5.08
C PRO A 199 20.93 22.53 -4.21
N ILE A 200 19.92 22.12 -3.45
CA ILE A 200 19.27 22.85 -2.37
C ILE A 200 20.19 22.77 -1.15
N THR A 201 20.48 23.94 -0.57
CA THR A 201 21.35 24.09 0.60
C THR A 201 20.57 24.45 1.86
N GLN A 202 19.44 25.14 1.71
CA GLN A 202 18.56 25.50 2.82
C GLN A 202 17.09 25.39 2.44
N ILE A 203 16.25 25.08 3.44
CA ILE A 203 14.79 25.14 3.40
C ILE A 203 14.36 26.02 4.57
N ASN A 204 13.55 27.05 4.32
CA ASN A 204 13.13 28.05 5.31
C ASN A 204 14.31 28.67 6.11
N GLY A 205 15.46 28.84 5.46
CA GLY A 205 16.70 29.36 6.05
C GLY A 205 17.44 28.40 7.00
N LYS A 206 16.91 27.19 7.24
CA LYS A 206 17.56 26.08 7.95
C LYS A 206 18.32 25.19 6.96
N ASP A 207 19.36 24.49 7.41
CA ASP A 207 20.08 23.52 6.58
C ASP A 207 19.11 22.47 5.99
N ALA A 208 19.26 22.14 4.71
CA ALA A 208 18.32 21.27 4.00
C ALA A 208 18.29 19.83 4.56
N VAL A 209 19.43 19.29 5.02
CA VAL A 209 19.49 17.95 5.63
C VAL A 209 18.85 17.99 7.02
N GLU A 210 19.15 19.02 7.81
CA GLU A 210 18.59 19.20 9.16
C GLU A 210 17.06 19.40 9.12
N TYR A 211 16.55 20.18 8.16
CA TYR A 211 15.10 20.37 7.94
C TYR A 211 14.41 19.05 7.54
N LEU A 212 14.94 18.36 6.52
CA LEU A 212 14.31 17.16 5.98
C LEU A 212 14.35 15.99 6.98
N ALA A 213 15.44 15.85 7.75
CA ALA A 213 15.52 14.84 8.81
C ALA A 213 14.46 15.05 9.91
N GLU A 214 14.21 16.30 10.32
CA GLU A 214 13.14 16.62 11.27
C GLU A 214 11.74 16.39 10.67
N HIS A 215 11.54 16.77 9.40
CA HIS A 215 10.28 16.57 8.68
C HIS A 215 9.91 15.09 8.56
N ALA A 216 10.88 14.24 8.20
CA ALA A 216 10.69 12.79 8.14
C ALA A 216 10.47 12.18 9.52
N ALA A 217 11.27 12.55 10.52
CA ALA A 217 11.14 12.03 11.88
C ALA A 217 9.77 12.37 12.51
N LEU A 218 9.15 13.50 12.14
CA LEU A 218 7.82 13.88 12.61
C LEU A 218 6.68 13.19 11.82
N ASN A 219 6.80 13.05 10.49
CA ASN A 219 5.69 12.59 9.64
C ASN A 219 5.75 11.11 9.22
N SER A 220 6.89 10.43 9.37
CA SER A 220 7.02 9.01 8.99
C SER A 220 6.01 8.14 9.74
N GLU A 221 5.36 7.25 9.00
CA GLU A 221 4.26 6.40 9.50
C GLU A 221 4.72 5.02 9.95
N GLY A 222 5.98 4.61 9.69
CA GLY A 222 6.35 3.24 10.02
C GLY A 222 7.73 2.69 9.69
N PHE A 223 8.78 3.49 9.47
CA PHE A 223 10.13 2.95 9.28
C PHE A 223 10.96 2.88 10.57
N VAL A 224 11.66 1.77 10.78
CA VAL A 224 12.50 1.52 11.98
C VAL A 224 13.96 1.98 11.84
N GLU A 225 14.37 2.65 10.75
CA GLU A 225 15.69 3.29 10.60
C GLU A 225 15.59 4.56 9.74
N SER A 226 16.29 5.63 10.15
CA SER A 226 16.24 6.96 9.53
C SER A 226 16.72 7.02 8.07
N ASN A 227 17.41 5.99 7.56
CA ASN A 227 17.73 5.91 6.14
C ASN A 227 16.50 5.61 5.28
N ALA A 228 15.58 4.78 5.76
CA ALA A 228 14.33 4.49 5.07
C ALA A 228 13.34 5.67 5.20
N ASP A 229 13.31 6.32 6.37
CA ASP A 229 12.62 7.61 6.57
C ASP A 229 13.09 8.65 5.53
N TRP A 230 14.41 8.80 5.34
CA TRP A 230 14.99 9.70 4.34
C TRP A 230 14.61 9.33 2.90
N ASN A 231 14.67 8.05 2.53
CA ASN A 231 14.24 7.60 1.19
C ASN A 231 12.73 7.84 0.96
N SER A 232 11.89 7.79 1.99
CA SER A 232 10.45 8.04 1.85
C SER A 232 10.11 9.50 1.51
N LEU A 233 10.96 10.47 1.87
CA LEU A 233 10.84 11.88 1.46
C LEU A 233 11.07 12.08 -0.04
N MET A 234 11.80 11.16 -0.67
CA MET A 234 12.32 11.33 -2.02
C MET A 234 11.37 10.71 -3.05
N ASP A 235 11.40 11.27 -4.24
CA ASP A 235 10.73 10.70 -5.39
C ASP A 235 11.59 9.62 -6.06
N SER A 236 10.94 8.72 -6.81
CA SER A 236 11.65 7.64 -7.51
C SER A 236 10.83 7.01 -8.65
N PRO A 237 11.48 6.42 -9.67
CA PRO A 237 10.81 5.71 -10.76
C PRO A 237 9.84 4.62 -10.31
N VAL A 238 10.08 4.04 -9.14
CA VAL A 238 9.30 2.93 -8.55
C VAL A 238 8.07 3.46 -7.78
N ARG A 239 8.07 4.75 -7.42
CA ARG A 239 6.91 5.48 -6.87
C ARG A 239 5.98 5.94 -8.00
N ASP A 240 6.53 6.46 -9.10
CA ASP A 240 5.76 6.92 -10.28
C ASP A 240 4.82 5.84 -10.82
N ILE A 241 5.35 4.63 -11.03
CA ILE A 241 4.60 3.48 -11.55
C ILE A 241 3.55 2.91 -10.58
N GLN A 242 3.50 3.44 -9.36
CA GLN A 242 2.49 3.15 -8.33
C GLN A 242 1.56 4.35 -8.07
N PHE A 243 1.75 5.47 -8.77
CA PHE A 243 1.04 6.75 -8.53
C PHE A 243 1.17 7.26 -7.08
N GLY A 244 2.25 6.88 -6.39
CA GLY A 244 2.49 7.27 -5.00
C GLY A 244 2.95 8.72 -4.88
N LEU A 245 2.59 9.38 -3.79
CA LEU A 245 3.24 10.63 -3.37
C LEU A 245 4.42 10.32 -2.43
N SER A 246 5.45 11.17 -2.44
CA SER A 246 6.52 11.12 -1.43
C SER A 246 6.00 11.59 -0.07
N LEU A 247 6.70 11.27 1.02
CA LEU A 247 6.36 11.77 2.37
C LEU A 247 6.42 13.31 2.43
N PHE A 248 7.26 13.94 1.60
CA PHE A 248 7.33 15.40 1.45
C PHE A 248 6.10 16.00 0.75
N GLN A 249 5.35 15.19 -0.01
CA GLN A 249 4.09 15.54 -0.66
C GLN A 249 2.83 14.99 0.07
N ARG A 250 3.01 14.17 1.10
CA ARG A 250 1.91 13.65 1.94
C ARG A 250 2.35 13.61 3.40
N SER A 251 2.10 14.70 4.12
CA SER A 251 2.47 14.91 5.52
C SER A 251 1.22 15.14 6.38
N THR A 252 1.11 14.43 7.50
CA THR A 252 -0.02 14.52 8.44
C THR A 252 -0.04 15.83 9.22
N PHE A 253 1.13 16.29 9.68
CA PHE A 253 1.23 17.44 10.57
C PHE A 253 1.44 18.73 9.76
N TYR A 254 0.77 19.81 10.17
CA TYR A 254 0.88 21.10 9.50
C TYR A 254 2.33 21.62 9.61
N PRO A 255 3.06 21.79 8.49
CA PRO A 255 4.49 22.07 8.51
C PRO A 255 4.82 23.57 8.61
N GLY A 256 3.83 24.44 8.40
CA GLY A 256 3.98 25.89 8.30
C GLY A 256 3.33 26.46 7.03
N ASN A 257 3.45 27.78 6.84
CA ASN A 257 2.98 28.44 5.61
C ASN A 257 4.06 28.41 4.52
N GLU A 258 5.26 28.86 4.87
CA GLU A 258 6.36 29.14 3.94
C GLU A 258 7.15 27.87 3.60
N LEU A 259 7.61 27.78 2.35
CA LEU A 259 8.51 26.75 1.84
C LEU A 259 9.52 27.40 0.87
N ASP A 260 10.53 28.04 1.46
CA ASP A 260 11.59 28.78 0.76
C ASP A 260 12.84 27.89 0.57
N PHE A 261 13.15 27.53 -0.68
CA PHE A 261 14.38 26.81 -1.04
C PHE A 261 15.50 27.79 -1.43
N ALA A 262 16.71 27.60 -0.90
CA ALA A 262 17.92 28.33 -1.31
C ALA A 262 19.00 27.40 -1.88
N PHE A 263 19.51 27.74 -3.06
CA PHE A 263 20.33 26.86 -3.89
C PHE A 263 21.82 27.25 -3.86
N ALA A 264 22.71 26.27 -4.05
CA ALA A 264 24.17 26.48 -4.02
C ALA A 264 24.70 27.47 -5.08
N ASN A 265 23.98 27.64 -6.20
CA ASN A 265 24.24 28.65 -7.23
C ASN A 265 23.91 30.10 -6.80
N GLY A 266 23.22 30.30 -5.67
CA GLY A 266 22.77 31.59 -5.16
C GLY A 266 21.37 32.06 -5.61
N SER A 267 20.58 31.22 -6.29
CA SER A 267 19.14 31.49 -6.50
C SER A 267 18.28 31.03 -5.31
N THR A 268 17.05 31.53 -5.23
CA THR A 268 16.01 31.03 -4.33
C THR A 268 14.75 30.68 -5.11
N LEU A 269 13.95 29.78 -4.57
CA LEU A 269 12.59 29.47 -4.99
C LEU A 269 11.70 29.62 -3.77
N ASN A 270 10.84 30.64 -3.80
CA ASN A 270 9.93 30.97 -2.70
C ASN A 270 8.53 30.43 -3.06
N THR A 271 7.99 29.55 -2.24
CA THR A 271 6.65 28.97 -2.40
C THR A 271 5.99 28.75 -1.03
N GLU A 272 4.74 28.31 -1.03
CA GLU A 272 3.97 27.97 0.17
C GLU A 272 3.70 26.46 0.21
N TRP A 273 3.43 25.94 1.42
CA TRP A 273 2.90 24.60 1.59
C TRP A 273 1.44 24.53 1.14
N LEU A 274 1.07 23.40 0.54
CA LEU A 274 -0.29 23.10 0.11
C LEU A 274 -0.97 22.12 1.06
N ALA A 275 -2.29 22.00 0.91
CA ALA A 275 -3.09 20.93 1.49
C ALA A 275 -3.96 20.27 0.41
N ILE A 276 -4.06 18.95 0.45
CA ILE A 276 -4.82 18.10 -0.46
C ILE A 276 -6.03 17.55 0.30
N TYR A 277 -7.24 17.71 -0.23
CA TYR A 277 -8.44 17.09 0.30
C TYR A 277 -8.47 15.61 -0.10
N THR A 278 -8.62 14.72 0.89
CA THR A 278 -8.42 13.27 0.75
C THR A 278 -9.71 12.48 0.59
N SER A 279 -10.83 12.94 1.17
CA SER A 279 -12.11 12.24 1.13
C SER A 279 -12.82 12.37 -0.22
N ASP A 280 -13.47 11.30 -0.69
CA ASP A 280 -14.31 11.29 -1.90
C ASP A 280 -15.82 11.48 -1.60
N MET A 281 -16.19 11.48 -0.32
CA MET A 281 -17.58 11.55 0.13
C MET A 281 -18.11 13.00 0.17
N ASN A 282 -19.35 13.20 -0.29
CA ASN A 282 -19.97 14.53 -0.29
C ASN A 282 -20.59 14.86 1.08
N THR A 283 -19.83 15.64 1.86
CA THR A 283 -20.05 15.96 3.28
C THR A 283 -21.25 16.87 3.56
N GLY A 284 -21.79 17.55 2.55
CA GLY A 284 -22.84 18.56 2.72
C GLY A 284 -22.31 19.88 3.30
N PRO A 285 -23.20 20.80 3.73
CA PRO A 285 -22.82 22.16 4.12
C PRO A 285 -22.06 22.25 5.46
N MET A 286 -20.76 21.99 5.43
CA MET A 286 -19.86 22.25 6.57
C MET A 286 -19.53 23.75 6.67
N SER A 287 -20.46 24.51 7.25
CA SER A 287 -20.43 25.99 7.27
C SER A 287 -19.87 26.57 8.57
N THR A 288 -19.47 25.73 9.51
CA THR A 288 -18.80 26.07 10.77
C THR A 288 -17.80 24.98 11.15
N PRO A 289 -16.81 25.27 12.02
CA PRO A 289 -15.96 24.21 12.59
C PRO A 289 -16.74 23.17 13.41
N GLY A 290 -17.94 23.51 13.90
CA GLY A 290 -18.85 22.56 14.55
C GLY A 290 -19.50 21.57 13.58
N ASP A 291 -19.80 21.99 12.34
CA ASP A 291 -20.27 21.07 11.30
C ASP A 291 -19.16 20.13 10.85
N PHE A 292 -17.92 20.63 10.79
CA PHE A 292 -16.72 19.83 10.52
C PHE A 292 -16.51 18.76 11.60
N PHE A 293 -16.70 19.12 12.88
CA PHE A 293 -16.74 18.16 13.99
C PHE A 293 -17.87 17.12 13.83
N ASN A 294 -19.10 17.58 13.52
CA ASN A 294 -20.24 16.68 13.37
C ASN A 294 -20.03 15.66 12.24
N TYR A 295 -19.46 16.07 11.10
CA TYR A 295 -19.15 15.13 10.02
C TYR A 295 -17.98 14.20 10.37
N PHE A 296 -16.77 14.73 10.52
CA PHE A 296 -15.54 13.92 10.61
C PHE A 296 -15.33 13.25 11.97
N VAL A 297 -15.91 13.77 13.06
CA VAL A 297 -15.73 13.19 14.41
C VAL A 297 -16.94 12.34 14.83
N LEU A 298 -18.16 12.60 14.31
CA LEU A 298 -19.37 11.83 14.67
C LEU A 298 -19.96 10.98 13.54
N GLY A 299 -19.48 11.11 12.29
CA GLY A 299 -20.10 10.48 11.12
C GLY A 299 -21.49 11.04 10.79
N MET A 300 -21.79 12.28 11.20
CA MET A 300 -23.12 12.90 11.09
C MET A 300 -23.18 13.93 9.97
N VAL A 301 -23.90 13.59 8.90
CA VAL A 301 -24.27 14.55 7.84
C VAL A 301 -25.24 15.64 8.35
N PRO A 302 -25.22 16.85 7.78
CA PRO A 302 -26.16 17.92 8.14
C PRO A 302 -27.64 17.54 8.00
N SER A 303 -28.48 18.03 8.91
CA SER A 303 -29.90 17.62 8.95
C SER A 303 -30.68 18.05 7.70
N GLY A 304 -31.29 17.08 7.02
CA GLY A 304 -32.05 17.29 5.79
C GLY A 304 -31.22 17.34 4.51
N TYR A 305 -29.89 17.16 4.61
CA TYR A 305 -29.03 16.83 3.48
C TYR A 305 -29.10 15.34 3.17
N ASP A 306 -29.09 14.98 1.88
CA ASP A 306 -29.11 13.61 1.37
C ASP A 306 -27.84 13.39 0.53
N PRO A 307 -26.89 12.54 0.96
CA PRO A 307 -25.65 12.32 0.21
C PRO A 307 -25.87 11.58 -1.11
N GLU A 308 -26.98 10.84 -1.28
CA GLU A 308 -27.35 10.17 -2.54
C GLU A 308 -28.05 11.15 -3.50
N ALA A 309 -28.58 12.26 -2.99
CA ALA A 309 -29.27 13.31 -3.75
C ALA A 309 -28.78 14.73 -3.35
N PRO A 310 -27.47 15.02 -3.51
CA PRO A 310 -26.87 16.24 -2.99
C PRO A 310 -27.50 17.49 -3.62
N THR A 311 -27.93 18.42 -2.76
CA THR A 311 -28.43 19.73 -3.18
C THR A 311 -27.31 20.76 -3.12
N GLN A 312 -27.29 21.71 -4.07
CA GLN A 312 -26.31 22.79 -4.07
C GLN A 312 -26.53 23.67 -2.83
N TRP A 313 -25.51 23.74 -1.98
CA TRP A 313 -25.54 24.45 -0.70
C TRP A 313 -24.53 25.61 -0.62
N TRP A 314 -23.54 25.63 -1.51
CA TRP A 314 -22.59 26.71 -1.74
C TRP A 314 -23.14 27.76 -2.72
N SER A 315 -22.52 28.95 -2.77
CA SER A 315 -22.91 30.03 -3.68
C SER A 315 -22.01 30.09 -4.91
N ASP A 316 -22.60 30.40 -6.08
CA ASP A 316 -21.85 30.61 -7.33
C ASP A 316 -20.83 31.77 -7.26
N ASN A 317 -20.84 32.58 -6.20
CA ASN A 317 -19.92 33.69 -5.98
C ASN A 317 -18.71 33.30 -5.11
N ASP A 318 -18.69 32.10 -4.52
CA ASP A 318 -17.65 31.69 -3.57
C ASP A 318 -16.29 31.46 -4.26
N ILE A 319 -16.29 31.41 -5.60
CA ILE A 319 -15.12 31.39 -6.50
C ILE A 319 -14.35 32.74 -6.49
N LEU A 320 -14.97 33.85 -6.09
CA LEU A 320 -14.46 35.20 -6.36
C LEU A 320 -13.41 35.69 -5.35
N ASN A 321 -12.16 35.30 -5.58
CA ASN A 321 -10.95 36.16 -5.64
C ASN A 321 -9.66 35.35 -5.44
N ASP A 322 -9.77 34.10 -5.01
CA ASP A 322 -8.70 33.35 -4.39
C ASP A 322 -8.38 32.05 -5.15
N THR A 323 -8.01 32.24 -6.41
CA THR A 323 -7.32 31.21 -7.20
C THR A 323 -5.82 31.30 -6.93
N LEU A 324 -5.29 30.30 -6.23
CA LEU A 324 -3.96 29.79 -6.55
C LEU A 324 -3.93 29.57 -8.08
N ALA A 325 -3.08 30.33 -8.78
CA ALA A 325 -3.19 30.49 -10.23
C ALA A 325 -2.56 29.32 -11.02
N ILE A 326 -3.05 28.10 -10.73
CA ILE A 326 -3.05 26.98 -11.68
C ILE A 326 -3.97 27.43 -12.83
N GLY A 327 -3.40 28.16 -13.79
CA GLY A 327 -4.18 28.88 -14.80
C GLY A 327 -4.89 27.93 -15.75
N ASP A 328 -6.20 28.16 -15.97
CA ASP A 328 -7.14 27.40 -16.82
C ASP A 328 -6.45 26.32 -17.67
N GLU A 329 -6.39 25.09 -17.16
CA GLU A 329 -5.93 23.98 -17.98
C GLU A 329 -6.88 23.81 -19.17
N GLN A 330 -6.40 24.18 -20.35
CA GLN A 330 -6.90 23.60 -21.57
C GLN A 330 -6.62 22.11 -21.46
N PHE A 331 -7.65 21.32 -21.11
CA PHE A 331 -7.61 19.85 -21.08
C PHE A 331 -6.78 19.35 -22.27
N ILE A 332 -5.54 18.96 -21.98
CA ILE A 332 -4.65 18.44 -23.00
C ILE A 332 -5.23 17.07 -23.35
N ASP A 333 -5.43 16.82 -24.64
CA ASP A 333 -5.86 15.51 -25.12
C ASP A 333 -4.87 14.46 -24.57
N GLU A 334 -5.35 13.40 -23.93
CA GLU A 334 -4.48 12.37 -23.31
C GLU A 334 -3.48 11.84 -24.35
N SER A 335 -3.87 11.78 -25.63
CA SER A 335 -2.99 11.41 -26.74
C SER A 335 -1.94 12.47 -27.11
N GLU A 336 -2.14 13.77 -26.82
CA GLU A 336 -1.09 14.80 -26.96
C GLU A 336 -0.07 14.75 -25.81
N VAL A 337 -0.47 14.32 -24.61
CA VAL A 337 0.45 14.09 -23.48
C VAL A 337 1.29 12.85 -23.75
N GLU A 338 0.66 11.73 -24.10
CA GLU A 338 1.32 10.47 -24.42
C GLU A 338 2.30 10.64 -25.60
N GLN A 339 1.89 11.33 -26.68
CA GLN A 339 2.75 11.62 -27.82
C GLN A 339 3.92 12.56 -27.46
N ALA A 340 3.75 13.47 -26.50
CA ALA A 340 4.82 14.34 -26.03
C ALA A 340 5.83 13.61 -25.13
N ALA A 341 5.38 12.67 -24.28
CA ALA A 341 6.26 11.82 -23.49
C ALA A 341 7.13 10.92 -24.39
N GLN A 342 6.53 10.34 -25.44
CA GLN A 342 7.23 9.55 -26.47
C GLN A 342 8.36 10.37 -27.15
N ASP A 343 8.11 11.62 -27.54
CA ASP A 343 9.08 12.50 -28.20
C ASP A 343 10.18 13.04 -27.25
N VAL A 344 9.91 13.17 -25.95
CA VAL A 344 10.84 13.77 -24.96
C VAL A 344 11.71 12.72 -24.28
N PHE A 345 11.10 11.62 -23.80
CA PHE A 345 11.79 10.58 -23.03
C PHE A 345 12.19 9.37 -23.89
N GLY A 346 11.69 9.28 -25.13
CA GLY A 346 12.11 8.27 -26.10
C GLY A 346 11.51 6.88 -25.88
N CYS A 347 10.31 6.79 -25.31
CA CYS A 347 9.61 5.52 -25.02
C CYS A 347 8.80 4.99 -26.23
N PRO A 348 9.26 3.98 -26.99
CA PRO A 348 8.53 3.43 -28.12
C PRO A 348 7.35 2.52 -27.72
N THR A 349 6.16 2.84 -28.21
CA THR A 349 4.95 1.99 -28.07
C THR A 349 5.00 0.69 -28.88
N ASN A 350 5.98 0.52 -29.78
CA ASN A 350 6.20 -0.69 -30.58
C ASN A 350 7.18 -1.69 -29.91
N ASN A 351 7.11 -1.88 -28.60
CA ASN A 351 7.85 -2.94 -27.92
C ASN A 351 7.24 -4.33 -28.21
N THR A 352 7.94 -5.41 -27.84
CA THR A 352 7.53 -6.79 -28.18
C THR A 352 6.38 -7.37 -27.36
N LEU A 353 5.97 -6.74 -26.25
CA LEU A 353 4.92 -7.23 -25.36
C LEU A 353 3.65 -6.35 -25.37
N GLY A 354 3.76 -5.09 -25.81
CA GLY A 354 2.67 -4.11 -25.84
C GLY A 354 2.57 -3.21 -24.60
N SER A 355 3.38 -3.44 -23.56
CA SER A 355 3.41 -2.65 -22.33
C SER A 355 4.83 -2.56 -21.73
N SER A 356 5.12 -1.48 -21.01
CA SER A 356 6.38 -1.24 -20.27
C SER A 356 6.25 0.01 -19.41
N TRP A 357 6.97 0.09 -18.30
CA TRP A 357 6.97 1.23 -17.38
C TRP A 357 7.65 2.53 -17.87
N CYS A 358 8.09 2.60 -19.13
CA CYS A 358 8.90 3.71 -19.63
C CYS A 358 8.14 5.04 -19.62
N SER A 359 6.87 5.07 -20.03
CA SER A 359 6.13 6.35 -20.14
C SER A 359 5.71 6.89 -18.79
N GLU A 360 5.40 5.99 -17.86
CA GLU A 360 4.93 6.26 -16.50
C GLU A 360 6.06 6.80 -15.62
N SER A 361 7.29 6.29 -15.80
CA SER A 361 8.49 6.66 -15.03
C SER A 361 9.37 7.71 -15.70
N SER A 362 8.82 8.53 -16.62
CA SER A 362 9.58 9.56 -17.36
C SER A 362 10.87 9.04 -18.02
N GLY A 363 10.81 7.85 -18.61
CA GLY A 363 11.93 7.19 -19.31
C GLY A 363 12.90 6.41 -18.42
N ALA A 364 12.70 6.36 -17.10
CA ALA A 364 13.64 5.73 -16.18
C ALA A 364 13.65 4.18 -16.25
N TYR A 365 12.51 3.54 -16.47
CA TYR A 365 12.41 2.11 -16.78
C TYR A 365 12.61 1.83 -18.28
N PRO A 366 13.29 0.74 -18.68
CA PRO A 366 13.47 0.41 -20.09
C PRO A 366 12.14 0.05 -20.77
N SER A 367 11.98 0.52 -22.01
CA SER A 367 10.81 0.27 -22.85
C SER A 367 10.68 -1.17 -23.37
N ASP A 368 11.70 -2.00 -23.20
CA ASP A 368 11.81 -3.35 -23.79
C ASP A 368 11.93 -4.49 -22.74
N PRO A 369 10.98 -4.62 -21.79
CA PRO A 369 10.93 -5.76 -20.88
C PRO A 369 10.84 -7.09 -21.65
N VAL A 370 11.55 -8.11 -21.16
CA VAL A 370 11.41 -9.49 -21.66
C VAL A 370 10.20 -10.21 -21.07
N VAL A 371 9.67 -9.69 -19.95
CA VAL A 371 8.40 -10.07 -19.33
C VAL A 371 7.75 -8.82 -18.75
N ALA A 372 6.45 -8.67 -18.98
CA ALA A 372 5.56 -7.75 -18.30
C ALA A 372 4.35 -8.55 -17.82
N GLN A 373 3.91 -8.31 -16.59
CA GLN A 373 2.69 -8.94 -16.06
C GLN A 373 1.47 -8.57 -16.94
N SER A 374 0.53 -9.50 -17.08
CA SER A 374 -0.78 -9.16 -17.64
C SER A 374 -1.42 -8.05 -16.80
N GLY A 375 -2.07 -7.09 -17.48
CA GLY A 375 -2.61 -5.90 -16.83
C GLY A 375 -1.59 -4.84 -16.40
N LEU A 376 -0.32 -4.86 -16.88
CA LEU A 376 0.67 -3.83 -16.53
C LEU A 376 0.22 -2.40 -16.90
N GLY A 377 0.27 -1.48 -15.94
CA GLY A 377 -0.04 -0.06 -16.09
C GLY A 377 -0.55 0.53 -14.76
N VAL A 378 -0.44 1.84 -14.54
CA VAL A 378 -0.78 2.43 -13.21
C VAL A 378 -2.29 2.50 -12.94
N SER A 379 -3.13 2.40 -13.98
CA SER A 379 -4.57 2.13 -13.83
C SER A 379 -4.92 0.65 -14.09
N GLY A 380 -3.91 -0.21 -14.14
CA GLY A 380 -3.99 -1.64 -14.36
C GLY A 380 -3.84 -2.41 -13.05
N THR A 381 -3.58 -3.72 -13.17
CA THR A 381 -3.52 -4.65 -12.05
C THR A 381 -2.24 -5.49 -12.01
N GLY A 382 -1.38 -5.37 -13.02
CA GLY A 382 -0.06 -5.99 -13.05
C GLY A 382 1.05 -4.99 -12.68
N VAL A 383 2.08 -5.44 -11.95
CA VAL A 383 3.26 -4.62 -11.59
C VAL A 383 4.61 -5.25 -11.91
N VAL A 384 4.68 -6.57 -12.06
CA VAL A 384 5.96 -7.27 -12.29
C VAL A 384 6.50 -7.02 -13.70
N THR A 385 7.78 -6.66 -13.78
CA THR A 385 8.54 -6.58 -15.03
C THR A 385 9.88 -7.29 -14.92
N GLY A 386 10.36 -7.84 -16.03
CA GLY A 386 11.61 -8.59 -16.11
C GLY A 386 12.48 -8.14 -17.27
N TYR A 387 13.78 -8.02 -17.02
CA TYR A 387 14.80 -7.52 -17.96
C TYR A 387 16.02 -8.46 -18.00
N ILE A 388 16.75 -8.51 -19.12
CA ILE A 388 17.96 -9.34 -19.27
C ILE A 388 19.04 -8.58 -20.02
N PHE A 389 20.16 -8.32 -19.34
CA PHE A 389 21.34 -7.63 -19.87
C PHE A 389 22.42 -8.65 -20.24
N ASP A 390 22.39 -9.12 -21.50
CA ASP A 390 23.33 -10.13 -22.01
C ASP A 390 24.81 -9.73 -21.82
N ASP A 391 25.12 -8.43 -21.91
CA ASP A 391 26.48 -7.88 -21.88
C ASP A 391 27.16 -8.02 -20.52
N ILE A 392 26.40 -7.91 -19.43
CA ILE A 392 26.82 -8.23 -18.05
C ILE A 392 26.28 -9.59 -17.57
N SER A 393 25.69 -10.39 -18.46
CA SER A 393 25.08 -11.70 -18.15
C SER A 393 24.08 -11.69 -16.98
N THR A 394 23.41 -10.57 -16.71
CA THR A 394 22.56 -10.37 -15.53
C THR A 394 21.09 -10.24 -15.92
N ALA A 395 20.21 -10.96 -15.23
CA ALA A 395 18.77 -10.76 -15.30
C ALA A 395 18.30 -9.87 -14.15
N VAL A 396 17.20 -9.14 -14.34
CA VAL A 396 16.57 -8.29 -13.31
C VAL A 396 15.08 -8.58 -13.26
N LEU A 397 14.56 -8.78 -12.05
CA LEU A 397 13.16 -8.99 -11.74
C LEU A 397 12.68 -7.84 -10.84
N SER A 398 11.87 -6.94 -11.38
CA SER A 398 11.30 -5.80 -10.64
C SER A 398 9.94 -6.19 -10.08
N ILE A 399 9.79 -6.13 -8.76
CA ILE A 399 8.54 -6.42 -8.04
C ILE A 399 8.23 -5.21 -7.14
N PRO A 400 7.53 -4.18 -7.65
CA PRO A 400 7.13 -3.01 -6.86
C PRO A 400 6.12 -3.33 -5.75
N SER A 401 5.38 -4.44 -5.85
CA SER A 401 4.42 -4.87 -4.83
C SER A 401 4.15 -6.38 -4.89
N PHE A 402 3.81 -6.98 -3.75
CA PHE A 402 3.21 -8.32 -3.64
C PHE A 402 1.69 -8.25 -3.44
N PHE A 403 1.06 -7.08 -3.56
CA PHE A 403 -0.39 -6.92 -3.46
C PHE A 403 -1.06 -7.32 -4.78
N MET A 404 -1.76 -8.45 -4.77
CA MET A 404 -2.54 -9.02 -5.88
C MET A 404 -3.89 -9.50 -5.32
N LEU A 405 -4.89 -9.64 -6.19
CA LEU A 405 -6.21 -10.19 -5.88
C LEU A 405 -6.62 -11.21 -6.97
N ASP A 406 -7.75 -11.89 -6.81
CA ASP A 406 -8.44 -12.69 -7.85
C ASP A 406 -7.54 -13.40 -8.89
N GLN A 407 -7.50 -12.88 -10.13
CA GLN A 407 -6.81 -13.48 -11.28
C GLN A 407 -5.35 -13.02 -11.35
N GLU A 408 -5.06 -11.83 -10.85
CA GLU A 408 -3.75 -11.19 -10.77
C GLU A 408 -2.73 -12.06 -10.05
N ILE A 409 -3.17 -12.86 -9.06
CA ILE A 409 -2.35 -13.89 -8.38
C ILE A 409 -1.76 -14.88 -9.39
N THR A 410 -2.57 -15.36 -10.34
CA THR A 410 -2.14 -16.30 -11.38
C THR A 410 -1.33 -15.60 -12.48
N ASP A 411 -1.68 -14.36 -12.80
CA ASP A 411 -0.98 -13.57 -13.82
C ASP A 411 0.43 -13.11 -13.34
N PHE A 412 0.60 -12.86 -12.03
CA PHE A 412 1.87 -12.71 -11.34
C PHE A 412 2.70 -14.00 -11.45
N ASP A 413 2.10 -15.13 -11.06
CA ASP A 413 2.76 -16.43 -11.03
C ASP A 413 3.30 -16.85 -12.41
N ALA A 414 2.50 -16.61 -13.46
CA ALA A 414 2.87 -16.81 -14.85
C ALA A 414 3.99 -15.86 -15.32
N ALA A 415 4.02 -14.60 -14.86
CA ALA A 415 5.11 -13.68 -15.15
C ALA A 415 6.44 -14.14 -14.51
N ILE A 416 6.39 -14.66 -13.28
CA ILE A 416 7.57 -15.26 -12.61
C ILE A 416 8.08 -16.48 -13.38
N GLU A 417 7.19 -17.42 -13.77
CA GLU A 417 7.58 -18.60 -14.55
C GLU A 417 8.19 -18.21 -15.91
N GLN A 418 7.55 -17.29 -16.64
CA GLN A 418 8.04 -16.80 -17.93
C GLN A 418 9.40 -16.10 -17.79
N PHE A 419 9.61 -15.33 -16.71
CA PHE A 419 10.88 -14.63 -16.47
C PHE A 419 12.02 -15.62 -16.20
N ILE A 420 11.80 -16.59 -15.32
CA ILE A 420 12.77 -17.65 -15.03
C ILE A 420 13.11 -18.42 -16.31
N GLY A 421 12.10 -18.87 -17.07
CA GLY A 421 12.30 -19.56 -18.34
C GLY A 421 13.10 -18.75 -19.36
N ASN A 422 12.81 -17.46 -19.50
CA ASN A 422 13.55 -16.55 -20.38
C ASN A 422 15.01 -16.36 -19.93
N ALA A 423 15.25 -16.16 -18.63
CA ALA A 423 16.58 -15.93 -18.07
C ALA A 423 17.47 -17.17 -18.18
N THR A 424 16.90 -18.36 -17.95
CA THR A 424 17.52 -19.67 -18.15
C THR A 424 17.82 -19.95 -19.62
N ALA A 425 16.88 -19.67 -20.53
CA ALA A 425 17.10 -19.82 -21.97
C ALA A 425 18.24 -18.92 -22.51
N ARG A 426 18.37 -17.69 -21.98
CA ARG A 426 19.48 -16.76 -22.29
C ARG A 426 20.76 -17.03 -21.50
N LYS A 427 20.73 -17.93 -20.51
CA LYS A 427 21.87 -18.33 -19.65
C LYS A 427 22.46 -17.18 -18.85
N SER A 428 21.56 -16.37 -18.28
CA SER A 428 21.90 -15.31 -17.33
C SER A 428 22.64 -15.93 -16.15
N LYS A 429 23.80 -15.39 -15.78
CA LYS A 429 24.64 -15.90 -14.69
C LYS A 429 24.26 -15.36 -13.32
N GLN A 430 23.64 -14.18 -13.30
CA GLN A 430 23.29 -13.43 -12.09
C GLN A 430 21.84 -12.96 -12.15
N LEU A 431 21.25 -12.74 -10.98
CA LEU A 431 19.91 -12.19 -10.81
C LEU A 431 19.92 -11.02 -9.82
N ILE A 432 19.34 -9.90 -10.22
CA ILE A 432 18.88 -8.85 -9.29
C ILE A 432 17.38 -9.03 -9.10
N ILE A 433 16.92 -9.04 -7.86
CA ILE A 433 15.51 -8.87 -7.52
C ILE A 433 15.35 -7.48 -6.93
N ASP A 434 14.63 -6.62 -7.62
CA ASP A 434 14.39 -5.23 -7.22
C ASP A 434 13.07 -5.13 -6.46
N LEU A 435 13.18 -4.70 -5.20
CA LEU A 435 12.12 -4.55 -4.20
C LEU A 435 12.07 -3.11 -3.64
N GLN A 436 12.56 -2.12 -4.39
CA GLN A 436 12.40 -0.71 -4.05
C GLN A 436 10.91 -0.36 -3.90
N GLN A 437 10.56 0.50 -2.94
CA GLN A 437 9.19 0.91 -2.60
C GLN A 437 8.17 -0.21 -2.30
N ASN A 438 8.58 -1.48 -2.15
CA ASN A 438 7.63 -2.59 -2.01
C ASN A 438 7.02 -2.68 -0.60
N SER A 439 5.76 -2.26 -0.50
CA SER A 439 4.95 -2.21 0.72
C SER A 439 4.50 -3.60 1.23
N GLY A 440 4.70 -4.66 0.45
CA GLY A 440 4.24 -6.02 0.74
C GLY A 440 2.95 -6.37 0.01
N GLY A 441 2.00 -7.01 0.71
CA GLY A 441 0.80 -7.60 0.12
C GLY A 441 0.63 -9.07 0.51
N MET A 442 0.29 -9.95 -0.44
CA MET A 442 0.02 -11.35 -0.16
C MET A 442 1.29 -12.11 0.25
N SER A 443 1.31 -12.63 1.48
CA SER A 443 2.45 -13.43 1.98
C SER A 443 2.68 -14.71 1.15
N LEU A 444 1.66 -15.25 0.47
CA LEU A 444 1.85 -16.41 -0.42
C LEU A 444 2.82 -16.14 -1.56
N LEU A 445 2.77 -14.95 -2.17
CA LEU A 445 3.61 -14.64 -3.33
C LEU A 445 5.08 -14.50 -2.95
N ALA A 446 5.37 -14.08 -1.70
CA ALA A 446 6.70 -14.20 -1.11
C ALA A 446 7.11 -15.68 -0.90
N PHE A 447 6.21 -16.52 -0.39
CA PHE A 447 6.48 -17.95 -0.17
C PHE A 447 6.69 -18.75 -1.48
N THR A 448 5.86 -18.55 -2.51
CA THR A 448 6.01 -19.24 -3.81
C THR A 448 7.24 -18.76 -4.56
N LEU A 449 7.52 -17.44 -4.60
CA LEU A 449 8.74 -16.92 -5.21
C LEU A 449 10.00 -17.48 -4.53
N PHE A 450 10.03 -17.52 -3.19
CA PHE A 450 11.12 -18.13 -2.44
C PHE A 450 11.30 -19.62 -2.82
N LYS A 451 10.20 -20.39 -2.84
CA LYS A 451 10.25 -21.82 -3.18
C LYS A 451 10.61 -22.09 -4.64
N ARG A 452 10.24 -21.22 -5.59
CA ARG A 452 10.65 -21.32 -7.00
C ARG A 452 12.14 -21.13 -7.20
N LEU A 453 12.74 -20.19 -6.46
CA LEU A 453 14.19 -19.97 -6.47
C LEU A 453 14.95 -21.05 -5.67
N PHE A 454 14.35 -21.55 -4.59
CA PHE A 454 14.99 -22.50 -3.67
C PHE A 454 14.10 -23.70 -3.32
N ASN A 455 13.74 -24.52 -4.31
CA ASN A 455 12.83 -25.67 -4.15
C ASN A 455 13.32 -26.75 -3.13
N GLY A 456 14.57 -26.68 -2.68
CA GLY A 456 15.10 -27.51 -1.58
C GLY A 456 14.88 -26.94 -0.17
N LEU A 457 14.27 -25.76 -0.02
CA LEU A 457 14.02 -25.07 1.25
C LEU A 457 12.52 -24.78 1.41
N GLU A 458 11.94 -25.22 2.52
CA GLU A 458 10.59 -24.77 2.90
C GLU A 458 10.69 -23.41 3.64
N PRO A 459 9.87 -22.41 3.29
CA PRO A 459 9.90 -21.10 3.93
C PRO A 459 9.43 -21.18 5.38
N TYR A 460 10.18 -20.55 6.28
CA TYR A 460 9.89 -20.52 7.70
C TYR A 460 8.84 -19.44 8.03
N THR A 461 7.75 -19.85 8.66
CA THR A 461 6.56 -19.00 8.90
C THR A 461 6.33 -18.67 10.38
N GLY A 462 7.40 -18.68 11.17
CA GLY A 462 7.37 -18.46 12.62
C GLY A 462 6.73 -17.13 12.99
N SER A 463 5.66 -17.19 13.78
CA SER A 463 4.98 -16.00 14.30
C SER A 463 4.27 -16.28 15.61
N ARG A 464 3.99 -15.23 16.41
CA ARG A 464 3.30 -15.35 17.72
C ARG A 464 2.40 -14.15 18.00
N ILE A 465 1.34 -14.35 18.78
CA ILE A 465 0.51 -13.26 19.31
C ILE A 465 0.99 -12.83 20.70
N ARG A 466 0.55 -11.64 21.13
CA ARG A 466 0.57 -11.23 22.53
C ARG A 466 -0.53 -11.95 23.32
N SER A 467 -0.25 -12.42 24.53
CA SER A 467 -1.19 -13.20 25.34
C SER A 467 -1.91 -12.34 26.39
N HIS A 468 -3.09 -11.82 26.02
CA HIS A 468 -3.98 -11.04 26.88
C HIS A 468 -5.39 -11.69 26.98
N GLU A 469 -6.23 -11.21 27.90
CA GLU A 469 -7.53 -11.85 28.20
C GLU A 469 -8.47 -11.93 26.99
N ALA A 470 -8.59 -10.85 26.21
CA ALA A 470 -9.48 -10.81 25.05
C ALA A 470 -9.07 -11.79 23.93
N ALA A 471 -7.77 -11.91 23.64
CA ALA A 471 -7.24 -12.95 22.75
C ALA A 471 -7.50 -14.37 23.28
N ASN A 472 -7.43 -14.58 24.60
CA ASN A 472 -7.74 -15.87 25.20
C ASN A 472 -9.23 -16.24 25.09
N ILE A 473 -10.13 -15.25 25.16
CA ILE A 473 -11.58 -15.43 25.00
C ILE A 473 -11.89 -15.90 23.57
N LEU A 474 -11.45 -15.14 22.57
CA LEU A 474 -11.69 -15.43 21.16
C LEU A 474 -11.09 -16.78 20.77
N GLY A 475 -9.79 -16.98 20.98
CA GLY A 475 -9.09 -18.20 20.62
C GLY A 475 -9.58 -19.46 21.33
N THR A 476 -10.07 -19.36 22.57
CA THR A 476 -10.73 -20.49 23.24
C THR A 476 -12.06 -20.82 22.55
N ALA A 477 -12.94 -19.83 22.37
CA ALA A 477 -14.26 -20.04 21.78
C ALA A 477 -14.17 -20.58 20.34
N TYR A 478 -13.35 -19.95 19.49
CA TYR A 478 -13.16 -20.34 18.09
C TYR A 478 -12.53 -21.71 17.93
N SER A 479 -11.42 -21.99 18.62
CA SER A 479 -10.76 -23.29 18.48
C SER A 479 -11.61 -24.44 19.04
N GLU A 480 -12.38 -24.24 20.11
CA GLU A 480 -13.32 -25.25 20.61
C GLU A 480 -14.53 -25.44 19.68
N TRP A 481 -15.09 -24.35 19.13
CA TRP A 481 -16.20 -24.39 18.18
C TRP A 481 -15.80 -25.03 16.83
N TRP A 482 -14.70 -24.61 16.20
CA TRP A 482 -14.25 -25.12 14.90
C TRP A 482 -13.94 -26.62 14.96
N LYS A 483 -13.41 -27.09 16.10
CA LYS A 483 -13.17 -28.51 16.40
C LYS A 483 -14.46 -29.35 16.52
N SER A 484 -15.61 -28.72 16.72
CA SER A 484 -16.92 -29.37 16.82
C SER A 484 -17.62 -29.57 15.48
N LEU A 485 -17.11 -28.95 14.41
CA LEU A 485 -17.72 -28.99 13.07
C LEU A 485 -17.56 -30.36 12.40
N GLU A 486 -18.47 -30.70 11.48
CA GLU A 486 -18.51 -32.01 10.82
C GLU A 486 -17.62 -32.02 9.56
N THR A 487 -16.48 -32.71 9.65
CA THR A 487 -15.40 -32.65 8.65
C THR A 487 -15.60 -33.55 7.41
N ASP A 488 -16.79 -34.13 7.21
CA ASP A 488 -17.02 -35.14 6.15
C ASP A 488 -17.58 -34.57 4.83
N GLY A 489 -17.86 -33.27 4.79
CA GLY A 489 -18.35 -32.56 3.60
C GLY A 489 -19.81 -32.81 3.25
N THR A 490 -20.58 -33.53 4.10
CA THR A 490 -22.02 -33.76 3.90
C THR A 490 -22.91 -32.92 4.82
N ALA A 491 -22.30 -32.20 5.76
CA ALA A 491 -22.94 -31.40 6.79
C ALA A 491 -23.34 -29.98 6.34
N ALA A 492 -24.19 -29.34 7.14
CA ALA A 492 -24.66 -27.96 6.87
C ALA A 492 -23.62 -26.87 7.19
N ASN A 493 -22.60 -27.18 7.99
CA ASN A 493 -21.52 -26.30 8.44
C ASN A 493 -20.14 -26.66 7.84
N ALA A 494 -20.13 -27.51 6.80
CA ALA A 494 -18.88 -27.92 6.13
C ALA A 494 -18.19 -26.76 5.38
N SER A 495 -18.96 -25.72 5.00
CA SER A 495 -18.44 -24.43 4.53
C SER A 495 -17.58 -23.74 5.57
N ASP A 496 -18.03 -23.75 6.81
CA ASP A 496 -17.46 -22.89 7.87
C ASP A 496 -16.16 -23.52 8.38
N TYR A 497 -16.10 -24.86 8.41
CA TYR A 497 -14.87 -25.61 8.63
C TYR A 497 -13.81 -25.34 7.55
N GLN A 498 -14.22 -25.11 6.30
CA GLN A 498 -13.34 -24.77 5.18
C GLN A 498 -12.89 -23.31 5.26
N ASN A 499 -13.84 -22.37 5.24
CA ASN A 499 -13.59 -20.94 5.14
C ASN A 499 -12.91 -20.32 6.37
N LEU A 500 -13.03 -20.95 7.56
CA LEU A 500 -12.41 -20.45 8.79
C LEU A 500 -11.19 -21.27 9.21
N ALA A 501 -10.63 -22.08 8.30
CA ALA A 501 -9.41 -22.81 8.57
C ALA A 501 -8.25 -21.84 8.87
N ASP A 502 -8.09 -20.75 8.12
CA ASP A 502 -7.00 -19.81 8.32
C ASP A 502 -7.28 -18.72 9.38
N ASN A 503 -8.50 -18.64 9.93
CA ASN A 503 -8.86 -17.63 10.93
C ASN A 503 -7.86 -17.60 12.11
N GLU A 504 -7.53 -16.40 12.59
CA GLU A 504 -6.46 -16.17 13.56
C GLU A 504 -6.70 -16.84 14.93
N TRP A 505 -7.98 -17.06 15.28
CA TRP A 505 -8.40 -17.68 16.54
C TRP A 505 -8.56 -19.21 16.44
N VAL A 506 -8.32 -19.80 15.26
CA VAL A 506 -8.40 -21.25 14.99
C VAL A 506 -6.99 -21.86 14.92
N ILE A 507 -6.56 -22.51 16.01
CA ILE A 507 -5.18 -23.04 16.11
C ILE A 507 -5.00 -24.46 15.56
N HIS A 508 -6.09 -25.19 15.26
CA HIS A 508 -6.04 -26.64 15.06
C HIS A 508 -5.41 -27.14 13.75
N ASN A 509 -5.16 -26.24 12.80
CA ASN A 509 -4.37 -26.51 11.60
C ASN A 509 -2.98 -25.83 11.62
N ARG A 510 -2.63 -25.14 12.71
CA ARG A 510 -1.37 -24.42 12.88
C ARG A 510 -0.33 -25.32 13.51
N ILE A 511 0.88 -25.34 12.97
CA ILE A 511 1.94 -26.25 13.39
C ILE A 511 2.70 -25.66 14.59
N ASN A 512 2.85 -26.46 15.64
CA ASN A 512 3.73 -26.22 16.77
C ASN A 512 5.18 -26.60 16.38
N PRO A 513 6.11 -25.63 16.22
CA PRO A 513 7.47 -25.88 15.76
C PRO A 513 8.29 -26.73 16.74
N GLU A 514 7.97 -26.71 18.04
CA GLU A 514 8.65 -27.54 19.05
C GLU A 514 8.37 -29.05 18.87
N THR A 515 7.31 -29.41 18.14
CA THR A 515 6.84 -30.80 18.00
C THR A 515 6.69 -31.30 16.57
N GLY A 516 6.66 -30.40 15.58
CA GLY A 516 6.41 -30.73 14.18
C GLY A 516 5.00 -31.27 13.93
N ARG A 517 3.99 -30.78 14.67
CA ARG A 517 2.59 -31.22 14.62
C ARG A 517 1.64 -30.06 14.89
N ASN A 518 0.38 -30.20 14.47
CA ASN A 518 -0.64 -29.21 14.75
C ASN A 518 -0.98 -29.12 16.25
N TYR A 519 -1.33 -27.91 16.71
CA TYR A 519 -1.73 -27.65 18.09
C TYR A 519 -3.01 -28.41 18.50
N SER A 520 -2.97 -29.04 19.68
CA SER A 520 -4.06 -29.89 20.19
C SER A 520 -5.17 -29.14 20.95
N SER A 521 -4.89 -27.91 21.37
CA SER A 521 -5.79 -26.98 22.10
C SER A 521 -5.27 -25.54 21.99
N TRP A 522 -6.15 -24.53 22.13
CA TRP A 522 -5.73 -23.13 22.21
C TRP A 522 -4.73 -22.90 23.36
N GLN A 523 -4.95 -23.54 24.51
CA GLN A 523 -4.13 -23.37 25.71
C GLN A 523 -2.75 -24.04 25.61
N GLU A 524 -2.50 -24.88 24.59
CA GLU A 524 -1.14 -25.35 24.27
C GLU A 524 -0.31 -24.23 23.60
N TYR A 525 -0.95 -23.42 22.75
CA TYR A 525 -0.36 -22.30 22.03
C TYR A 525 -0.28 -21.03 22.88
N PHE A 526 -1.38 -20.64 23.54
CA PHE A 526 -1.51 -19.38 24.28
C PHE A 526 -0.48 -19.18 25.41
N GLY A 527 0.11 -20.27 25.91
CA GLY A 527 1.25 -20.24 26.84
C GLY A 527 0.85 -19.96 28.28
N PRO A 528 1.42 -18.96 28.97
CA PRO A 528 2.27 -17.90 28.41
C PRO A 528 3.74 -18.28 28.25
N VAL A 529 4.37 -17.73 27.22
CA VAL A 529 5.83 -17.51 27.16
C VAL A 529 6.08 -16.10 27.72
N GLN A 530 6.95 -15.96 28.72
CA GLN A 530 7.28 -14.65 29.30
C GLN A 530 8.50 -14.06 28.60
N ALA A 531 8.33 -12.91 27.96
CA ALA A 531 9.39 -12.23 27.23
C ALA A 531 9.28 -10.71 27.42
N ASN A 532 10.43 -10.05 27.62
CA ASN A 532 10.55 -8.59 27.74
C ASN A 532 9.55 -7.87 28.68
N GLY A 533 9.13 -8.55 29.76
CA GLY A 533 8.19 -8.00 30.75
C GLY A 533 6.71 -8.30 30.49
N ASP A 534 6.36 -8.95 29.40
CA ASP A 534 4.97 -9.30 29.04
C ASP A 534 4.82 -10.80 28.67
N ASN A 535 3.60 -11.21 28.33
CA ASN A 535 3.23 -12.59 28.02
C ASN A 535 2.88 -12.72 26.53
N PHE A 536 3.37 -13.79 25.91
CA PHE A 536 3.16 -14.13 24.50
C PHE A 536 2.70 -15.57 24.34
N SER A 537 2.16 -15.90 23.17
CA SER A 537 1.95 -17.29 22.79
C SER A 537 3.30 -17.97 22.50
N ARG A 538 3.27 -19.30 22.37
CA ARG A 538 4.29 -20.02 21.61
C ARG A 538 4.29 -19.55 20.15
N GLN A 539 5.36 -19.85 19.43
CA GLN A 539 5.40 -19.60 17.99
C GLN A 539 4.53 -20.63 17.26
N GLN A 540 3.81 -20.20 16.23
CA GLN A 540 3.13 -21.06 15.27
C GLN A 540 3.80 -20.99 13.89
N LEU A 541 3.64 -22.06 13.11
CA LEU A 541 3.93 -22.10 11.67
C LEU A 541 2.64 -22.32 10.88
N TYR A 542 2.56 -21.72 9.69
CA TYR A 542 1.57 -22.01 8.68
C TYR A 542 1.77 -23.41 8.11
N ASN A 543 0.68 -24.15 7.89
CA ASN A 543 0.72 -25.46 7.26
C ASN A 543 0.57 -25.35 5.73
N LEU A 544 1.59 -24.83 5.07
CA LEU A 544 1.58 -24.57 3.62
C LEU A 544 1.38 -25.83 2.76
N THR A 545 1.52 -27.03 3.31
CA THR A 545 1.21 -28.30 2.61
C THR A 545 -0.26 -28.74 2.72
N ASP A 546 -1.09 -28.04 3.49
CA ASP A 546 -2.51 -28.35 3.64
C ASP A 546 -3.36 -27.54 2.64
N PRO A 547 -3.99 -28.19 1.65
CA PRO A 547 -4.82 -27.49 0.66
C PRO A 547 -6.06 -26.84 1.28
N LEU A 548 -6.52 -27.27 2.46
CA LEU A 548 -7.61 -26.62 3.18
C LEU A 548 -7.17 -25.24 3.70
N PHE A 549 -6.01 -25.20 4.36
CA PHE A 549 -5.45 -23.97 4.91
C PHE A 549 -5.08 -22.97 3.82
N ASN A 550 -4.45 -23.43 2.72
CA ASN A 550 -4.12 -22.54 1.60
C ASN A 550 -5.36 -21.99 0.89
N ALA A 551 -6.39 -22.81 0.67
CA ALA A 551 -7.63 -22.37 0.01
C ALA A 551 -8.41 -21.35 0.85
N ALA A 552 -8.33 -21.42 2.19
CA ALA A 552 -8.92 -20.42 3.07
C ALA A 552 -8.08 -19.12 3.10
N LEU A 553 -6.76 -19.23 3.34
CA LEU A 553 -5.89 -18.07 3.55
C LEU A 553 -5.63 -17.23 2.28
N PHE A 554 -5.78 -17.82 1.08
CA PHE A 554 -5.35 -17.20 -0.17
C PHE A 554 -6.35 -17.30 -1.33
N GLU A 555 -7.50 -17.97 -1.15
CA GLU A 555 -8.51 -18.30 -2.18
C GLU A 555 -7.98 -19.05 -3.44
N TRP A 556 -6.67 -19.35 -3.47
CA TRP A 556 -5.94 -19.98 -4.57
C TRP A 556 -5.09 -21.15 -4.03
N LEU A 557 -4.88 -22.17 -4.86
CA LEU A 557 -4.16 -23.39 -4.48
C LEU A 557 -2.74 -23.39 -5.05
N PRO A 558 -1.70 -23.08 -4.25
CA PRO A 558 -0.32 -23.02 -4.73
C PRO A 558 0.20 -24.41 -5.04
N LEU A 559 0.34 -24.71 -6.33
CA LEU A 559 0.81 -26.02 -6.80
C LEU A 559 2.22 -26.34 -6.30
N ASP A 560 3.07 -25.32 -6.12
CA ASP A 560 4.46 -25.43 -5.61
C ASP A 560 4.57 -26.03 -4.18
N PHE A 561 3.49 -25.97 -3.38
CA PHE A 561 3.44 -26.60 -2.05
C PHE A 561 2.66 -27.92 -2.02
N ILE A 562 1.95 -28.26 -3.10
CA ILE A 562 1.00 -29.39 -3.17
C ILE A 562 1.53 -30.50 -4.11
N ASN A 563 2.31 -30.16 -5.13
CA ASN A 563 2.85 -31.07 -6.14
C ASN A 563 4.40 -31.02 -6.14
N GLU A 564 5.05 -32.12 -5.77
CA GLU A 564 6.53 -32.25 -5.86
C GLU A 564 7.06 -32.32 -7.33
N ASP A 565 6.18 -32.42 -8.33
CA ASP A 565 6.52 -32.74 -9.74
C ASP A 565 6.75 -31.51 -10.64
N HIS A 566 7.00 -30.33 -10.05
CA HIS A 566 7.39 -29.12 -10.79
C HIS A 566 8.89 -29.17 -11.16
N SER A 567 9.21 -30.03 -12.14
CA SER A 567 10.56 -30.17 -12.68
C SER A 567 10.91 -29.02 -13.64
N LEU A 568 11.29 -27.86 -13.08
CA LEU A 568 11.94 -26.78 -13.83
C LEU A 568 13.18 -27.34 -14.55
N GLU A 569 13.33 -27.06 -15.85
CA GLU A 569 14.50 -27.53 -16.61
C GLU A 569 15.80 -26.88 -16.08
N GLU A 570 16.84 -27.70 -15.94
CA GLU A 570 17.91 -27.53 -14.94
C GLU A 570 18.87 -26.34 -15.16
N PHE A 571 18.47 -25.13 -14.73
CA PHE A 571 19.34 -24.01 -14.30
C PHE A 571 18.50 -22.85 -13.71
N VAL A 572 18.72 -22.42 -12.45
CA VAL A 572 18.02 -21.29 -11.79
C VAL A 572 18.88 -20.56 -10.72
N TRP A 573 20.19 -20.34 -10.96
CA TRP A 573 21.13 -19.65 -10.03
C TRP A 573 21.42 -20.36 -8.68
N ASN A 574 22.48 -19.93 -7.99
CA ASN A 574 22.73 -20.21 -6.57
C ASN A 574 22.52 -18.93 -5.74
N ALA A 575 22.41 -19.04 -4.41
CA ALA A 575 22.24 -17.88 -3.53
C ALA A 575 23.40 -16.84 -3.60
N GLU A 576 24.59 -17.23 -4.07
CA GLU A 576 25.71 -16.30 -4.29
C GLU A 576 25.65 -15.56 -5.64
N ASP A 577 24.83 -16.03 -6.57
CA ASP A 577 24.56 -15.45 -7.89
C ASP A 577 23.34 -14.50 -7.88
N ILE A 578 22.61 -14.43 -6.75
CA ILE A 578 21.43 -13.57 -6.56
C ILE A 578 21.77 -12.41 -5.62
N VAL A 579 21.24 -11.22 -5.92
CA VAL A 579 21.18 -10.09 -5.00
C VAL A 579 19.78 -9.47 -4.97
N ILE A 580 19.34 -9.04 -3.79
CA ILE A 580 18.16 -8.19 -3.63
C ILE A 580 18.60 -6.73 -3.60
N LEU A 581 18.07 -5.91 -4.50
CA LEU A 581 18.14 -4.45 -4.45
C LEU A 581 16.91 -3.91 -3.71
N THR A 582 17.12 -2.96 -2.80
CA THR A 582 16.06 -2.28 -2.07
C THR A 582 16.51 -0.89 -1.64
N ASP A 583 15.55 -0.01 -1.37
CA ASP A 583 15.71 1.30 -0.77
C ASP A 583 15.38 1.30 0.74
N GLY A 584 15.28 0.10 1.34
CA GLY A 584 15.04 -0.10 2.77
C GLY A 584 13.60 0.13 3.22
N THR A 585 12.69 0.61 2.35
CA THR A 585 11.27 0.77 2.69
C THR A 585 10.46 -0.52 2.57
N CYS A 586 11.12 -1.62 2.16
CA CYS A 586 10.54 -2.96 2.06
C CYS A 586 9.81 -3.36 3.35
N SER A 587 8.55 -3.80 3.20
CA SER A 587 7.56 -3.88 4.27
C SER A 587 6.66 -5.12 4.17
N SER A 588 6.06 -5.56 5.27
CA SER A 588 5.10 -6.67 5.34
C SER A 588 5.61 -7.91 4.58
N ALA A 589 4.86 -8.43 3.59
CA ALA A 589 5.27 -9.57 2.76
C ALA A 589 6.61 -9.39 2.02
N CYS A 590 7.03 -8.15 1.70
CA CYS A 590 8.36 -7.89 1.17
C CYS A 590 9.43 -8.15 2.24
N SER A 591 9.24 -7.65 3.46
CA SER A 591 10.20 -7.85 4.56
C SER A 591 10.35 -9.33 4.92
N LEU A 592 9.24 -10.08 4.84
CA LEU A 592 9.21 -11.53 4.92
C LEU A 592 10.03 -12.18 3.80
N PHE A 593 9.84 -11.78 2.53
CA PHE A 593 10.64 -12.31 1.42
C PHE A 593 12.14 -12.05 1.60
N VAL A 594 12.52 -10.82 1.99
CA VAL A 594 13.92 -10.46 2.30
C VAL A 594 14.48 -11.29 3.45
N GLU A 595 13.70 -11.53 4.51
CA GLU A 595 14.06 -12.40 5.63
C GLU A 595 14.34 -13.84 5.17
N LEU A 596 13.42 -14.46 4.42
CA LEU A 596 13.56 -15.83 3.90
C LEU A 596 14.82 -15.94 3.01
N MET A 597 14.98 -15.02 2.07
CA MET A 597 16.09 -15.02 1.11
C MET A 597 17.45 -14.81 1.81
N THR A 598 17.53 -13.89 2.77
CA THR A 598 18.79 -13.55 3.46
C THR A 598 19.14 -14.58 4.54
N HIS A 599 18.16 -15.01 5.35
CA HIS A 599 18.38 -15.80 6.57
C HIS A 599 18.00 -17.28 6.48
N GLN A 600 17.38 -17.75 5.39
CA GLN A 600 17.33 -19.18 5.07
C GLN A 600 18.20 -19.54 3.86
N ALA A 601 18.13 -18.78 2.76
CA ALA A 601 18.88 -19.10 1.55
C ALA A 601 20.30 -18.51 1.51
N GLY A 602 20.60 -17.45 2.28
CA GLY A 602 21.92 -16.81 2.31
C GLY A 602 22.20 -15.84 1.16
N VAL A 603 21.14 -15.37 0.48
CA VAL A 603 21.19 -14.41 -0.63
C VAL A 603 21.81 -13.09 -0.18
N ARG A 604 22.43 -12.36 -1.11
CA ARG A 604 23.02 -11.03 -0.85
C ARG A 604 21.96 -9.95 -0.97
N THR A 605 22.21 -8.82 -0.31
CA THR A 605 21.34 -7.65 -0.30
C THR A 605 22.18 -6.39 -0.49
N ILE A 606 21.64 -5.43 -1.25
CA ILE A 606 22.22 -4.12 -1.46
C ILE A 606 21.14 -3.05 -1.23
N THR A 607 21.48 -2.03 -0.46
CA THR A 607 20.61 -0.87 -0.21
C THR A 607 21.00 0.31 -1.08
N VAL A 608 20.05 1.10 -1.54
CA VAL A 608 20.30 2.36 -2.27
C VAL A 608 19.75 3.58 -1.53
N GLY A 609 20.50 4.68 -1.56
CA GLY A 609 20.08 5.98 -1.02
C GLY A 609 20.37 6.13 0.47
N GLY A 610 19.35 6.53 1.24
CA GLY A 610 19.40 6.85 2.67
C GLY A 610 20.04 8.21 2.97
N MET A 611 20.15 8.54 4.27
CA MET A 611 20.67 9.82 4.78
C MET A 611 22.01 10.23 4.14
N PRO A 612 22.33 11.54 3.99
CA PRO A 612 23.62 12.05 3.48
C PRO A 612 24.87 11.79 4.34
N THR A 613 24.88 10.70 5.10
CA THR A 613 25.93 10.30 6.04
C THR A 613 26.51 8.94 5.63
N PRO A 614 27.83 8.71 5.76
CA PRO A 614 28.42 7.38 5.62
C PRO A 614 27.93 6.42 6.71
N GLY A 615 27.81 5.13 6.38
CA GLY A 615 27.35 4.09 7.31
C GLY A 615 26.51 3.01 6.62
N PRO A 616 26.08 1.97 7.36
CA PRO A 616 25.18 0.94 6.86
C PRO A 616 23.77 1.48 6.59
N MET A 617 22.89 0.59 6.15
CA MET A 617 21.46 0.81 6.00
C MET A 617 20.74 -0.55 6.03
N GLN A 618 19.54 -0.60 6.59
CA GLN A 618 18.74 -1.83 6.69
C GLN A 618 18.07 -2.25 5.38
N THR A 619 17.93 -3.56 5.20
CA THR A 619 17.29 -4.18 4.03
C THR A 619 15.77 -4.01 4.02
N ALA A 620 15.13 -4.10 5.19
CA ALA A 620 13.70 -3.92 5.36
C ALA A 620 13.44 -3.18 6.68
N SER A 621 13.04 -1.91 6.58
CA SER A 621 12.71 -1.05 7.72
C SER A 621 11.22 -0.80 7.88
N GLY A 622 10.36 -1.23 6.94
CA GLY A 622 8.91 -1.23 7.16
C GLY A 622 8.51 -2.26 8.22
N THR A 623 7.21 -2.50 8.39
CA THR A 623 6.76 -3.54 9.33
C THR A 623 7.27 -4.92 8.94
N ARG A 624 7.77 -5.63 9.94
CA ARG A 624 8.16 -7.05 9.95
C ARG A 624 7.15 -7.85 10.78
N GLY A 625 5.88 -7.43 10.74
CA GLY A 625 4.72 -8.12 11.29
C GLY A 625 4.22 -9.26 10.38
N ALA A 626 3.83 -10.37 10.99
CA ALA A 626 3.36 -11.57 10.29
C ALA A 626 1.84 -11.57 10.01
N ARG A 627 1.07 -10.66 10.62
CA ARG A 627 -0.36 -10.46 10.31
C ARG A 627 -0.79 -9.02 10.64
N PHE A 628 -1.02 -8.27 9.57
CA PHE A 628 -1.88 -7.08 9.55
C PHE A 628 -3.30 -7.45 10.01
N TYR A 629 -4.01 -6.58 10.72
CA TYR A 629 -5.37 -6.83 11.22
C TYR A 629 -6.09 -5.49 11.49
N THR A 630 -7.42 -5.41 11.36
CA THR A 630 -8.20 -4.16 11.49
C THR A 630 -9.21 -4.16 12.65
N ASP A 631 -9.78 -2.99 12.93
CA ASP A 631 -11.00 -2.90 13.76
C ASP A 631 -12.19 -3.64 13.14
N GLY A 632 -12.35 -3.59 11.81
CA GLY A 632 -13.42 -4.30 11.11
C GLY A 632 -13.30 -5.82 11.26
N ASP A 633 -12.07 -6.36 11.21
CA ASP A 633 -11.79 -7.76 11.50
C ASP A 633 -12.15 -8.10 12.97
N LEU A 634 -11.75 -7.25 13.95
CA LEU A 634 -12.09 -7.46 15.36
C LEU A 634 -13.61 -7.45 15.59
N LEU A 635 -14.32 -6.48 15.01
CA LEU A 635 -15.78 -6.38 15.14
C LEU A 635 -16.46 -7.62 14.53
N THR A 636 -16.02 -8.06 13.36
CA THR A 636 -16.51 -9.28 12.71
C THR A 636 -16.30 -10.50 13.61
N ASP A 637 -15.11 -10.66 14.21
CA ASP A 637 -14.84 -11.77 15.12
C ASP A 637 -15.59 -11.66 16.47
N TYR A 638 -16.04 -10.45 16.87
CA TYR A 638 -16.89 -10.24 18.06
C TYR A 638 -18.36 -10.57 17.76
N GLU A 639 -18.90 -10.16 16.60
CA GLU A 639 -20.27 -10.47 16.17
C GLU A 639 -20.46 -11.99 15.94
N PHE A 640 -19.46 -12.65 15.36
CA PHE A 640 -19.44 -14.09 15.09
C PHE A 640 -19.60 -14.96 16.35
N LEU A 641 -19.12 -14.48 17.52
CA LEU A 641 -19.33 -15.15 18.82
C LEU A 641 -20.82 -15.36 19.13
N ILE A 642 -21.70 -14.44 18.73
CA ILE A 642 -23.15 -14.58 18.92
C ILE A 642 -23.80 -15.20 17.69
N ASP A 643 -23.57 -14.64 16.50
CA ASP A 643 -24.34 -14.98 15.31
C ASP A 643 -24.04 -16.39 14.76
N THR A 644 -22.87 -16.95 15.07
CA THR A 644 -22.47 -18.31 14.61
C THR A 644 -22.05 -19.26 15.73
N ILE A 645 -21.30 -18.79 16.74
CA ILE A 645 -20.86 -19.65 17.86
C ILE A 645 -21.94 -19.79 18.95
N GLY A 646 -22.69 -18.72 19.22
CA GLY A 646 -23.72 -18.69 20.27
C GLY A 646 -23.21 -18.52 21.71
N ASP A 647 -21.99 -17.98 21.90
CA ASP A 647 -21.40 -17.73 23.22
C ASP A 647 -21.52 -16.25 23.65
N GLU A 648 -22.72 -15.87 24.09
CA GLU A 648 -22.99 -14.60 24.79
C GLU A 648 -22.07 -14.39 26.02
N SER A 649 -21.53 -15.47 26.62
CA SER A 649 -20.65 -15.41 27.79
C SER A 649 -19.19 -15.11 27.44
N ALA A 650 -18.78 -15.31 26.19
CA ALA A 650 -17.54 -14.79 25.63
C ALA A 650 -17.67 -13.28 25.36
N LEU A 651 -18.67 -12.86 24.58
CA LEU A 651 -18.81 -11.45 24.19
C LEU A 651 -19.02 -10.53 25.40
N SER A 652 -19.79 -10.94 26.40
CA SER A 652 -20.01 -10.14 27.63
C SER A 652 -18.77 -9.93 28.52
N ARG A 653 -17.61 -10.47 28.14
CA ARG A 653 -16.29 -10.25 28.77
C ARG A 653 -15.28 -9.56 27.84
N LEU A 654 -15.66 -9.27 26.60
CA LEU A 654 -14.87 -8.47 25.67
C LEU A 654 -15.22 -6.97 25.83
N PRO A 655 -14.33 -6.06 25.40
CA PRO A 655 -14.64 -4.64 25.30
C PRO A 655 -15.85 -4.36 24.40
N ASN A 656 -16.59 -3.29 24.68
CA ASN A 656 -17.63 -2.83 23.77
C ASN A 656 -16.99 -2.13 22.54
N ARG A 657 -17.58 -2.29 21.35
CA ARG A 657 -17.14 -1.65 20.10
C ARG A 657 -18.26 -0.86 19.39
N ASP A 658 -19.42 -0.65 20.04
CA ASP A 658 -20.56 0.08 19.46
C ASP A 658 -20.34 1.61 19.39
N ASP A 659 -19.44 2.15 20.22
CA ASP A 659 -19.17 3.58 20.35
C ASP A 659 -17.66 3.84 20.48
N THR A 660 -17.03 4.09 19.34
CA THR A 660 -15.60 4.38 19.18
C THR A 660 -15.19 5.77 19.70
N GLY A 661 -16.14 6.59 20.14
CA GLY A 661 -15.93 7.99 20.53
C GLY A 661 -15.69 8.96 19.36
N ILE A 662 -14.94 8.54 18.35
CA ILE A 662 -14.60 9.28 17.12
C ILE A 662 -14.85 8.37 15.91
N PHE A 663 -15.41 8.92 14.83
CA PHE A 663 -15.62 8.21 13.57
C PHE A 663 -14.29 7.74 12.95
N LEU A 664 -14.26 6.49 12.49
CA LEU A 664 -13.08 5.84 11.91
C LEU A 664 -13.33 5.62 10.42
N ASP A 665 -12.46 6.13 9.57
CA ASP A 665 -12.37 5.73 8.17
C ASP A 665 -11.55 4.43 8.05
N PHE A 666 -10.45 4.33 8.80
CA PHE A 666 -9.59 3.14 8.85
C PHE A 666 -8.85 3.02 10.18
N LEU A 667 -8.71 1.80 10.71
CA LEU A 667 -7.90 1.51 11.90
C LEU A 667 -7.31 0.11 11.77
N SER A 668 -5.98 0.01 11.84
CA SER A 668 -5.26 -1.25 11.77
C SER A 668 -4.18 -1.40 12.84
N PHE A 669 -3.71 -2.63 13.03
CA PHE A 669 -2.59 -2.99 13.90
C PHE A 669 -1.94 -4.31 13.47
N ASN A 670 -0.80 -4.63 14.09
CA ASN A 670 0.01 -5.82 13.86
C ASN A 670 -0.27 -6.88 14.94
N ILE A 671 -1.16 -7.84 14.66
CA ILE A 671 -1.59 -8.84 15.66
C ILE A 671 -0.53 -9.93 15.91
N ARG A 672 0.47 -10.09 15.01
CA ARG A 672 1.54 -11.11 15.16
C ARG A 672 2.95 -10.60 14.90
N ASP A 673 3.80 -10.75 15.92
CA ASP A 673 5.26 -10.75 15.76
C ASP A 673 5.66 -11.79 14.69
N GLN A 674 6.47 -11.42 13.69
CA GLN A 674 7.23 -12.40 12.92
C GLN A 674 8.52 -12.77 13.66
N MET A 675 8.89 -14.05 13.62
CA MET A 675 9.99 -14.64 14.37
C MET A 675 10.98 -15.34 13.42
N ARG A 676 12.27 -15.31 13.78
CA ARG A 676 13.28 -16.21 13.17
C ARG A 676 13.33 -17.53 13.93
N GLU A 677 13.65 -18.62 13.23
CA GLU A 677 13.75 -19.94 13.84
C GLU A 677 14.72 -19.95 15.04
N GLY A 678 14.23 -20.44 16.18
CA GLY A 678 15.02 -20.56 17.41
C GLY A 678 15.27 -19.26 18.19
N GLU A 679 14.76 -18.10 17.73
CA GLU A 679 14.96 -16.80 18.40
C GLU A 679 13.70 -16.28 19.13
N GLU A 680 13.90 -15.52 20.22
CA GLU A 680 12.83 -14.95 21.05
C GLU A 680 12.50 -13.47 20.75
N ILE A 681 13.36 -12.76 20.01
CA ILE A 681 13.17 -11.36 19.62
C ILE A 681 12.39 -11.30 18.28
N PRO A 682 11.31 -10.50 18.17
CA PRO A 682 10.59 -10.29 16.91
C PRO A 682 11.47 -9.58 15.87
N LEU A 683 11.22 -9.85 14.60
CA LEU A 683 12.00 -9.26 13.51
C LEU A 683 11.92 -7.72 13.47
N GLN A 684 10.81 -7.13 13.91
CA GLN A 684 10.62 -5.66 14.06
C GLN A 684 11.73 -4.99 14.86
N PHE A 685 12.38 -5.71 15.78
CA PHE A 685 13.38 -5.19 16.71
C PHE A 685 14.81 -5.66 16.43
N LYS A 686 15.03 -6.37 15.32
CA LYS A 686 16.37 -6.82 14.91
C LYS A 686 16.98 -5.88 13.89
N TYR A 687 18.19 -5.41 14.16
CA TYR A 687 18.99 -4.72 13.17
C TYR A 687 19.39 -5.69 12.04
N ASP A 688 19.15 -5.31 10.79
CA ASP A 688 19.40 -6.18 9.64
C ASP A 688 19.93 -5.38 8.44
N ALA A 689 21.21 -5.04 8.50
CA ALA A 689 21.90 -4.24 7.49
C ALA A 689 22.16 -5.03 6.19
N ALA A 690 22.15 -4.32 5.07
CA ALA A 690 22.60 -4.86 3.79
C ALA A 690 24.11 -5.14 3.77
N GLN A 691 24.57 -6.08 2.93
CA GLN A 691 26.01 -6.34 2.78
C GLN A 691 26.76 -5.13 2.17
N CYS A 692 26.06 -4.35 1.34
CA CYS A 692 26.52 -3.12 0.73
C CYS A 692 25.40 -2.07 0.74
N ARG A 693 25.77 -0.79 0.84
CA ARG A 693 24.90 0.35 0.57
C ARG A 693 25.54 1.15 -0.56
N ILE A 694 24.77 1.62 -1.52
CA ILE A 694 25.20 2.57 -2.56
C ILE A 694 24.38 3.86 -2.45
N TYR A 695 24.95 4.97 -2.89
CA TYR A 695 24.16 6.20 -3.07
C TYR A 695 23.54 6.21 -4.46
N TYR A 696 22.34 6.78 -4.58
CA TYR A 696 21.89 7.30 -5.87
C TYR A 696 22.88 8.32 -6.39
N THR A 697 23.00 8.42 -7.71
CA THR A 697 23.74 9.47 -8.41
C THR A 697 22.83 10.13 -9.43
N LEU A 698 23.15 11.33 -9.90
CA LEU A 698 22.33 11.98 -10.93
C LEU A 698 22.16 11.10 -12.17
N GLY A 699 23.17 10.29 -12.54
CA GLY A 699 23.10 9.37 -13.67
C GLY A 699 22.33 8.05 -13.45
N ASN A 700 21.85 7.76 -12.22
CA ASN A 700 21.11 6.53 -11.90
C ASN A 700 19.78 6.75 -11.15
N VAL A 701 19.57 7.91 -10.51
CA VAL A 701 18.38 8.19 -9.66
C VAL A 701 17.06 8.12 -10.44
N TYR A 702 17.10 8.47 -11.73
CA TYR A 702 16.01 8.32 -12.69
C TYR A 702 16.45 7.51 -13.93
N ASN A 703 17.25 6.46 -13.72
CA ASN A 703 17.70 5.55 -14.76
C ASN A 703 17.94 4.15 -14.16
N MET A 704 16.90 3.32 -14.18
CA MET A 704 16.92 1.98 -13.58
C MET A 704 17.96 1.07 -14.24
N THR A 705 18.24 1.23 -15.53
CA THR A 705 19.32 0.48 -16.21
C THR A 705 20.69 0.76 -15.58
N GLN A 706 20.99 2.03 -15.28
CA GLN A 706 22.26 2.37 -14.65
C GLN A 706 22.27 1.91 -13.18
N LEU A 707 21.17 2.09 -12.45
CA LEU A 707 21.06 1.65 -11.05
C LEU A 707 21.27 0.14 -10.88
N TRP A 708 20.63 -0.68 -11.72
CA TRP A 708 20.82 -2.13 -11.72
C TRP A 708 22.27 -2.53 -12.10
N ARG A 709 22.92 -1.77 -12.99
CA ARG A 709 24.34 -1.98 -13.34
C ARG A 709 25.29 -1.62 -12.20
N ASP A 710 25.03 -0.51 -11.52
CA ASP A 710 25.79 -0.08 -10.34
C ASP A 710 25.63 -1.10 -9.20
N ALA A 711 24.42 -1.63 -9.00
CA ALA A 711 24.14 -2.67 -8.02
C ALA A 711 24.83 -4.02 -8.35
N ALA A 712 24.84 -4.43 -9.63
CA ALA A 712 25.59 -5.60 -10.08
C ALA A 712 27.10 -5.43 -9.84
N ALA A 713 27.66 -4.29 -10.27
CA ALA A 713 29.08 -3.98 -10.12
C ALA A 713 29.50 -3.96 -8.64
N ALA A 714 28.73 -3.30 -7.77
CA ALA A 714 29.00 -3.25 -6.33
C ALA A 714 28.94 -4.63 -5.64
N THR A 715 28.14 -5.56 -6.18
CA THR A 715 27.93 -6.90 -5.61
C THR A 715 28.99 -7.92 -6.06
N TRP A 716 29.45 -7.85 -7.31
CA TRP A 716 30.25 -8.91 -7.93
C TRP A 716 31.58 -8.46 -8.56
N GLU A 717 31.80 -7.17 -8.81
CA GLU A 717 33.00 -6.67 -9.52
C GLU A 717 33.87 -5.71 -8.68
N ASP A 718 33.29 -4.64 -8.14
CA ASP A 718 33.98 -3.59 -7.38
C ASP A 718 33.24 -3.21 -6.09
N PRO A 719 33.55 -3.86 -4.94
CA PRO A 719 32.97 -3.52 -3.65
C PRO A 719 33.44 -2.15 -3.11
N SER A 720 34.36 -1.44 -3.79
CA SER A 720 34.65 -0.04 -3.46
C SER A 720 33.51 0.91 -3.84
N LEU A 721 32.57 0.46 -4.69
CA LEU A 721 31.33 1.17 -5.00
C LEU A 721 30.40 1.32 -3.80
N CYS A 722 30.55 0.52 -2.74
CA CYS A 722 29.79 0.72 -1.50
C CYS A 722 30.10 2.09 -0.85
N VAL A 723 29.16 2.56 -0.02
CA VAL A 723 29.29 3.76 0.83
C VAL A 723 30.37 3.50 1.90
N GLN A 724 31.12 4.55 2.24
CA GLN A 724 32.16 4.42 3.26
C GLN A 724 31.56 3.91 4.58
N ASN A 725 32.21 2.91 5.18
CA ASN A 725 31.79 2.24 6.41
C ASN A 725 30.39 1.59 6.35
N SER A 726 29.86 1.25 5.17
CA SER A 726 28.54 0.59 5.06
C SER A 726 28.56 -0.93 5.15
N THR A 727 29.73 -1.56 5.21
CA THR A 727 29.90 -3.01 5.05
C THR A 727 30.31 -3.69 6.35
N GLY A 728 30.07 -4.99 6.47
CA GLY A 728 30.41 -5.78 7.66
C GLY A 728 29.40 -5.73 8.81
N TYR A 729 28.20 -5.18 8.61
CA TYR A 729 27.10 -5.16 9.59
C TYR A 729 26.05 -6.26 9.34
N ALA A 730 26.06 -6.85 8.14
CA ALA A 730 25.01 -7.76 7.68
C ALA A 730 25.12 -9.16 8.28
N THR A 731 23.97 -9.74 8.64
CA THR A 731 23.83 -11.11 9.13
C THR A 731 23.35 -12.07 8.04
N ARG A 732 23.86 -13.31 8.03
CA ARG A 732 23.43 -14.45 7.19
C ARG A 732 23.78 -15.79 7.86
N PRO A 733 23.24 -16.94 7.42
CA PRO A 733 23.49 -18.26 8.05
C PRO A 733 24.95 -18.72 8.11
N ASP A 734 25.83 -18.20 7.25
CA ASP A 734 27.25 -18.52 7.22
C ASP A 734 28.13 -17.56 8.04
N THR A 735 27.54 -16.51 8.63
CA THR A 735 28.27 -15.41 9.24
C THR A 735 28.54 -15.68 10.73
N THR A 736 29.81 -15.62 11.15
CA THR A 736 30.16 -15.75 12.58
C THR A 736 30.07 -14.40 13.29
N GLU A 737 29.42 -14.37 14.46
CA GLU A 737 29.25 -13.16 15.29
C GLU A 737 30.58 -12.39 15.50
N THR A 738 31.70 -13.11 15.61
CA THR A 738 33.04 -12.54 15.82
C THR A 738 33.58 -11.66 14.67
N THR A 739 32.85 -11.56 13.55
CA THR A 739 33.25 -10.77 12.37
C THR A 739 32.26 -9.66 11.99
N ILE A 740 31.20 -9.46 12.78
CA ILE A 740 30.15 -8.48 12.49
C ILE A 740 30.36 -7.21 13.32
N ASN A 741 30.23 -6.04 12.70
CA ASN A 741 30.18 -4.76 13.40
C ASN A 741 28.89 -4.66 14.24
N PRO A 742 28.90 -4.06 15.44
CA PRO A 742 27.67 -3.79 16.17
C PRO A 742 26.76 -2.85 15.36
N PRO A 743 25.43 -2.92 15.53
CA PRO A 743 24.50 -1.94 14.97
C PRO A 743 24.92 -0.49 15.29
N PRO A 744 24.58 0.50 14.44
CA PRO A 744 24.81 1.91 14.73
C PRO A 744 24.19 2.34 16.08
N GLU A 745 24.77 3.37 16.69
CA GLU A 745 24.20 3.99 17.88
C GLU A 745 22.87 4.66 17.54
N GLN A 746 21.83 4.36 18.32
CA GLN A 746 20.51 5.01 18.24
C GLN A 746 20.63 6.53 18.21
N ILE A 747 19.86 7.19 17.35
CA ILE A 747 19.62 8.63 17.46
C ILE A 747 18.59 8.82 18.58
N PRO A 748 18.96 9.35 19.77
CA PRO A 748 18.11 9.30 20.96
C PRO A 748 17.03 10.40 20.98
N GLN A 749 16.85 11.13 19.88
CA GLN A 749 15.96 12.28 19.84
C GLN A 749 14.54 11.86 19.51
N VAL A 750 13.62 12.25 20.39
CA VAL A 750 12.17 12.16 20.20
C VAL A 750 11.76 13.37 19.32
N PRO A 751 11.44 13.19 18.01
CA PRO A 751 10.84 14.25 17.20
C PRO A 751 9.65 14.88 17.93
N THR A 752 9.57 16.21 17.89
CA THR A 752 8.71 17.01 18.78
C THR A 752 7.58 17.65 17.98
N LEU A 753 6.34 17.23 18.24
CA LEU A 753 5.16 17.88 17.71
C LEU A 753 4.97 19.27 18.34
N ASN A 754 4.99 20.33 17.54
CA ASN A 754 4.75 21.69 18.02
C ASN A 754 3.28 22.10 17.90
N LEU A 755 2.57 22.14 19.04
CA LEU A 755 1.18 22.59 19.15
C LEU A 755 1.03 24.05 19.65
N GLU A 756 2.10 24.85 19.70
CA GLU A 756 2.03 26.23 20.22
C GLU A 756 1.16 27.13 19.33
N ASN A 757 1.18 26.93 18.01
CA ASN A 757 0.33 27.63 17.04
C ASN A 757 -1.19 27.40 17.23
N VAL A 758 -1.57 26.46 18.11
CA VAL A 758 -2.96 26.14 18.47
C VAL A 758 -3.37 26.79 19.81
N LYS A 759 -2.41 27.27 20.62
CA LYS A 759 -2.67 27.87 21.94
C LYS A 759 -3.22 29.31 21.85
N ASP A 760 -2.91 30.03 20.77
CA ASP A 760 -3.39 31.40 20.54
C ASP A 760 -4.85 31.47 20.04
N ALA A 761 -5.52 30.33 19.87
CA ALA A 761 -6.97 30.24 19.66
C ALA A 761 -7.72 30.61 20.96
N GLY A 762 -7.79 31.91 21.26
CA GLY A 762 -8.26 32.47 22.53
C GLY A 762 -9.75 32.28 22.82
N PHE A 763 -10.16 31.06 23.14
CA PHE A 763 -11.54 30.71 23.47
C PHE A 763 -11.85 30.86 24.97
N LEU A 764 -12.70 31.83 25.29
CA LEU A 764 -13.48 31.84 26.52
C LEU A 764 -14.92 31.43 26.19
N ILE A 765 -15.49 30.54 27.02
CA ILE A 765 -16.93 30.23 27.17
C ILE A 765 -17.53 29.15 26.22
N ASN A 766 -17.63 27.94 26.76
CA ASN A 766 -18.88 27.14 26.83
C ASN A 766 -19.68 26.91 25.51
N SER A 767 -19.02 26.50 24.43
CA SER A 767 -19.64 26.27 23.11
C SER A 767 -20.27 24.88 22.91
N THR A 768 -21.07 24.38 23.86
CA THR A 768 -21.90 23.18 23.63
C THR A 768 -23.04 23.41 22.63
N GLY A 769 -23.36 24.68 22.32
CA GLY A 769 -24.48 25.08 21.45
C GLY A 769 -24.38 24.72 19.96
N GLY A 770 -23.29 24.08 19.51
CA GLY A 770 -23.15 23.53 18.16
C GLY A 770 -23.28 22.01 18.05
N LEU A 771 -23.23 21.29 19.19
CA LEU A 771 -23.32 19.83 19.22
C LEU A 771 -24.79 19.42 19.27
N VAL A 772 -25.36 19.12 18.11
CA VAL A 772 -26.75 18.64 17.97
C VAL A 772 -26.74 17.13 17.87
N ASN A 773 -27.51 16.44 18.72
CA ASN A 773 -27.68 14.99 18.65
C ASN A 773 -28.47 14.61 17.38
N PHE A 774 -27.78 14.39 16.27
CA PHE A 774 -28.36 13.83 15.05
C PHE A 774 -28.43 12.29 15.13
N PRO A 775 -29.38 11.64 14.42
CA PRO A 775 -29.43 10.18 14.36
C PRO A 775 -28.24 9.63 13.56
N VAL A 776 -27.53 8.67 14.13
CA VAL A 776 -26.40 7.95 13.48
C VAL A 776 -26.85 7.30 12.17
N VAL A 777 -26.07 7.50 11.11
CA VAL A 777 -26.33 6.90 9.79
C VAL A 777 -25.91 5.44 9.79
N LYS A 778 -26.80 4.53 10.22
CA LYS A 778 -26.63 3.09 9.94
C LYS A 778 -26.92 2.82 8.46
N GLY A 779 -25.88 2.77 7.64
CA GLY A 779 -25.97 2.58 6.20
C GLY A 779 -26.57 1.22 5.81
N THR A 780 -27.77 1.19 5.25
CA THR A 780 -28.39 -0.02 4.69
C THR A 780 -28.89 0.22 3.26
N GLY A 781 -28.01 0.01 2.28
CA GLY A 781 -28.34 0.22 0.86
C GLY A 781 -29.46 -0.69 0.35
N ARG A 782 -30.51 -0.12 -0.27
CA ARG A 782 -31.67 -0.90 -0.74
C ARG A 782 -32.15 -0.50 -2.15
N ARG A 783 -31.62 -1.18 -3.16
CA ARG A 783 -31.95 -0.98 -4.59
C ARG A 783 -33.45 -1.15 -4.89
N THR A 784 -34.02 -0.24 -5.67
CA THR A 784 -35.39 -0.35 -6.24
C THR A 784 -35.36 -0.52 -7.77
N LYS A 785 -36.43 -1.09 -8.35
CA LYS A 785 -36.49 -1.50 -9.77
C LYS A 785 -37.23 -0.47 -10.61
N ASN A 786 -36.69 -0.14 -11.80
CA ASN A 786 -37.34 0.69 -12.82
C ASN A 786 -37.63 -0.09 -14.12
N PRO A 787 -38.76 0.22 -14.79
CA PRO A 787 -38.91 0.03 -16.23
C PRO A 787 -39.55 1.23 -16.95
N GLY A 788 -38.87 1.80 -17.97
CA GLY A 788 -39.43 2.86 -18.81
C GLY A 788 -38.52 3.25 -19.98
N THR A 789 -39.06 3.28 -21.21
CA THR A 789 -38.32 3.51 -22.46
C THR A 789 -38.65 4.86 -23.11
N VAL A 790 -37.73 5.44 -23.90
CA VAL A 790 -38.01 6.31 -25.08
C VAL A 790 -36.76 6.47 -25.97
N GLN A 791 -36.90 7.10 -27.15
CA GLN A 791 -36.02 6.97 -28.34
C GLN A 791 -35.06 8.16 -28.58
N THR A 792 -34.10 7.98 -29.51
CA THR A 792 -32.99 8.90 -29.84
C THR A 792 -33.16 9.68 -31.16
N ALA A 793 -32.41 10.79 -31.33
CA ALA A 793 -32.24 11.52 -32.60
C ALA A 793 -30.82 12.19 -32.68
N PRO A 794 -30.24 12.41 -33.88
CA PRO A 794 -28.80 12.73 -34.05
C PRO A 794 -28.44 14.24 -34.18
N ARG A 795 -27.13 14.56 -34.08
CA ARG A 795 -26.52 15.89 -34.32
C ARG A 795 -25.59 15.92 -35.55
N PRO A 796 -25.34 17.10 -36.17
CA PRO A 796 -24.37 17.30 -37.27
C PRO A 796 -22.98 17.79 -36.78
N VAL A 797 -22.00 17.85 -37.70
CA VAL A 797 -20.55 18.08 -37.48
C VAL A 797 -20.05 19.37 -38.16
N ALA A 798 -18.93 19.95 -37.69
CA ALA A 798 -18.20 21.07 -38.32
C ALA A 798 -16.65 20.86 -38.23
N PRO A 799 -15.82 21.52 -39.09
CA PRO A 799 -14.42 21.14 -39.34
C PRO A 799 -13.33 22.04 -38.68
N PRO A 800 -12.03 21.62 -38.67
CA PRO A 800 -10.93 22.28 -37.95
C PRO A 800 -10.11 23.33 -38.73
N VAL A 801 -9.20 24.03 -38.04
CA VAL A 801 -8.24 25.04 -38.55
C VAL A 801 -6.88 24.88 -37.83
N THR A 802 -5.75 25.22 -38.48
CA THR A 802 -4.38 24.97 -37.97
C THR A 802 -3.46 26.21 -38.00
N ALA A 803 -2.53 26.32 -37.03
CA ALA A 803 -1.46 27.34 -36.94
C ALA A 803 -0.29 26.87 -36.03
N PRO A 804 0.95 27.40 -36.17
CA PRO A 804 2.16 26.94 -35.43
C PRO A 804 2.51 27.74 -34.15
N VAL A 805 3.49 27.24 -33.37
CA VAL A 805 3.77 27.59 -31.95
C VAL A 805 5.25 27.97 -31.68
N THR A 806 5.57 28.59 -30.54
CA THR A 806 6.95 28.93 -30.08
C THR A 806 7.04 28.90 -28.53
N ARG A 807 8.18 28.49 -27.93
CA ARG A 807 8.39 28.38 -26.46
C ARG A 807 8.77 29.72 -25.78
N CYS A 808 8.36 29.89 -24.52
CA CYS A 808 8.86 30.88 -23.55
C CYS A 808 9.48 30.15 -22.32
N ARG A 809 10.11 30.86 -21.36
CA ARG A 809 10.82 30.23 -20.22
C ARG A 809 10.13 30.33 -18.87
N ASN A 810 9.36 31.39 -18.62
CA ASN A 810 8.68 31.63 -17.35
C ASN A 810 7.27 32.18 -17.60
N ALA A 811 6.31 31.93 -16.69
CA ALA A 811 4.92 32.40 -16.85
C ALA A 811 4.80 33.93 -17.03
N LEU A 812 5.71 34.71 -16.44
CA LEU A 812 5.76 36.17 -16.54
C LEU A 812 6.15 36.69 -17.94
N ASP A 813 6.88 35.93 -18.75
CA ASP A 813 7.22 36.31 -20.14
C ASP A 813 5.97 36.41 -21.03
N CYS A 814 4.94 35.62 -20.73
CA CYS A 814 3.75 35.46 -21.58
C CYS A 814 2.81 36.68 -21.56
N THR A 815 2.97 37.60 -20.61
CA THR A 815 2.08 38.77 -20.44
C THR A 815 2.14 39.80 -21.58
N GLY A 816 3.18 39.76 -22.42
CA GLY A 816 3.46 40.79 -23.43
C GLY A 816 2.85 40.60 -24.83
N VAL A 817 2.25 39.43 -25.17
CA VAL A 817 1.97 39.05 -26.57
C VAL A 817 0.48 38.84 -26.88
N ILE A 818 -0.41 39.56 -26.19
CA ILE A 818 -1.85 39.54 -26.49
C ILE A 818 -2.13 40.34 -27.78
N GLY A 819 -2.07 39.68 -28.95
CA GLY A 819 -2.45 40.33 -30.22
C GLY A 819 -2.19 39.56 -31.52
N GLN A 820 -1.34 38.54 -31.53
CA GLN A 820 -1.11 37.68 -32.71
C GLN A 820 -1.05 36.22 -32.26
N GLY A 821 -1.82 35.35 -32.92
CA GLY A 821 -2.13 34.01 -32.42
C GLY A 821 -0.93 33.07 -32.35
N ALA A 822 -0.36 32.93 -31.17
CA ALA A 822 0.58 31.87 -30.78
C ALA A 822 0.08 31.24 -29.47
N ALA A 823 0.08 29.91 -29.39
CA ALA A 823 -0.22 29.20 -28.14
C ALA A 823 1.06 29.02 -27.30
N CYS A 824 0.89 28.84 -25.99
CA CYS A 824 1.93 28.40 -25.06
C CYS A 824 1.56 27.01 -24.52
N ARG A 825 2.55 26.18 -24.16
CA ARG A 825 2.31 24.89 -23.48
C ARG A 825 2.56 25.02 -21.97
N PRO A 826 1.66 24.52 -21.10
CA PRO A 826 1.94 24.27 -19.69
C PRO A 826 2.90 23.08 -19.46
N PHE A 827 3.21 22.80 -18.19
CA PHE A 827 3.83 21.54 -17.75
C PHE A 827 2.81 20.39 -17.78
N PRO A 828 3.25 19.11 -17.89
CA PRO A 828 2.37 17.96 -17.84
C PRO A 828 2.21 17.43 -16.39
N PHE A 829 1.25 17.96 -15.64
CA PHE A 829 0.74 17.35 -14.39
C PHE A 829 -0.77 17.07 -14.50
N SER A 830 -1.17 16.38 -15.57
CA SER A 830 -2.56 16.05 -15.83
C SER A 830 -3.05 14.91 -14.93
N CYS A 831 -3.97 15.19 -14.00
CA CYS A 831 -4.75 14.16 -13.33
C CYS A 831 -5.60 13.39 -14.36
N SER A 832 -5.22 12.14 -14.67
CA SER A 832 -5.91 11.31 -15.66
C SER A 832 -7.33 10.93 -15.22
N ALA A 833 -8.31 11.39 -15.98
CA ALA A 833 -9.74 11.20 -15.74
C ALA A 833 -10.41 10.61 -16.99
N ALA A 834 -10.04 9.37 -17.32
CA ALA A 834 -10.48 8.67 -18.52
C ALA A 834 -12.02 8.57 -18.63
N GLY A 835 -12.64 9.39 -19.49
CA GLY A 835 -14.10 9.49 -19.55
C GLY A 835 -14.70 10.27 -20.73
N GLN A 836 -15.21 9.53 -21.71
CA GLN A 836 -15.93 10.00 -22.91
C GLN A 836 -16.94 11.16 -22.66
N THR A 837 -16.87 12.22 -23.46
CA THR A 837 -17.71 13.42 -23.30
C THR A 837 -19.21 13.21 -23.62
N VAL A 838 -20.09 13.49 -22.65
CA VAL A 838 -21.50 13.89 -22.91
C VAL A 838 -21.88 15.07 -21.98
N ARG A 839 -22.67 16.03 -22.47
CA ARG A 839 -23.02 17.26 -21.73
C ARG A 839 -24.31 17.13 -20.92
N GLN A 840 -24.23 17.42 -19.61
CA GLN A 840 -25.17 18.13 -18.71
C GLN A 840 -26.72 17.93 -18.79
N PRO A 841 -27.49 18.16 -17.69
CA PRO A 841 -27.09 18.28 -16.27
C PRO A 841 -27.93 17.45 -15.28
N GLY A 842 -27.33 17.12 -14.13
CA GLY A 842 -28.05 16.79 -12.88
C GLY A 842 -28.37 15.31 -12.63
N SER A 843 -28.31 14.91 -11.35
CA SER A 843 -28.52 13.56 -10.79
C SER A 843 -27.41 12.56 -11.11
N ALA A 844 -26.66 12.15 -10.08
CA ALA A 844 -25.85 10.94 -10.12
C ALA A 844 -26.75 9.71 -9.89
N LEU A 845 -26.40 8.55 -10.49
CA LEU A 845 -26.08 7.32 -9.75
C LEU A 845 -25.64 6.18 -10.69
N ILE A 846 -24.58 5.50 -10.25
CA ILE A 846 -24.18 4.09 -10.43
C ILE A 846 -25.03 3.21 -11.37
N CYS A 847 -24.38 2.53 -12.33
CA CYS A 847 -24.89 1.28 -12.90
C CYS A 847 -23.77 0.32 -13.37
N PHE A 848 -23.50 -0.74 -12.58
CA PHE A 848 -22.66 -1.87 -12.98
C PHE A 848 -23.33 -2.75 -14.05
N ALA A 849 -22.53 -3.43 -14.88
CA ALA A 849 -22.98 -4.50 -15.77
C ALA A 849 -22.03 -5.73 -15.71
N PRO A 850 -22.45 -6.88 -15.12
CA PRO A 850 -21.66 -8.11 -15.09
C PRO A 850 -21.46 -8.78 -16.47
N PRO A 851 -20.57 -9.79 -16.60
CA PRO A 851 -20.03 -10.21 -17.89
C PRO A 851 -21.03 -10.93 -18.81
N VAL A 852 -20.80 -10.79 -20.12
CA VAL A 852 -21.58 -11.44 -21.18
C VAL A 852 -20.88 -12.71 -21.64
N ASN A 853 -21.46 -13.88 -21.35
CA ASN A 853 -21.45 -15.01 -22.27
C ASN A 853 -22.68 -15.90 -22.05
N GLY A 854 -23.44 -16.15 -23.11
CA GLY A 854 -24.79 -16.70 -23.02
C GLY A 854 -24.89 -18.21 -23.28
N VAL A 855 -25.81 -18.88 -22.58
CA VAL A 855 -26.21 -20.27 -22.88
C VAL A 855 -27.72 -20.36 -23.10
N PHE A 856 -28.13 -20.85 -24.27
CA PHE A 856 -29.52 -21.13 -24.60
C PHE A 856 -30.09 -22.30 -23.76
N LYS A 857 -31.34 -22.18 -23.30
CA LYS A 857 -32.20 -23.34 -22.98
C LYS A 857 -33.62 -23.19 -23.54
N GLY A 858 -33.77 -23.55 -24.82
CA GLY A 858 -35.01 -24.13 -25.34
C GLY A 858 -34.97 -25.67 -25.18
N PRO A 859 -36.10 -26.37 -25.03
CA PRO A 859 -36.11 -27.78 -24.62
C PRO A 859 -36.02 -28.77 -25.79
N THR A 860 -35.24 -29.86 -25.65
CA THR A 860 -35.71 -31.27 -25.84
C THR A 860 -34.63 -32.32 -25.51
N THR A 861 -35.09 -33.42 -24.88
CA THR A 861 -34.58 -34.82 -24.89
C THR A 861 -33.13 -35.22 -25.29
N ALA A 862 -32.47 -35.90 -24.34
CA ALA A 862 -31.79 -37.21 -24.48
C ALA A 862 -30.31 -37.34 -24.98
N ALA A 863 -29.55 -38.06 -24.13
CA ALA A 863 -28.54 -39.11 -24.43
C ALA A 863 -27.09 -38.80 -24.91
N GLN A 864 -26.14 -39.33 -24.11
CA GLN A 864 -24.93 -40.08 -24.50
C GLN A 864 -23.74 -39.42 -25.28
N THR A 865 -22.69 -39.09 -24.50
CA THR A 865 -21.27 -39.52 -24.66
C THR A 865 -20.39 -39.14 -25.88
N ASN A 866 -19.15 -38.75 -25.54
CA ASN A 866 -17.86 -39.00 -26.23
C ASN A 866 -17.34 -38.08 -27.37
N PHE A 867 -16.33 -37.27 -27.00
CA PHE A 867 -14.96 -37.18 -27.59
C PHE A 867 -14.69 -36.71 -29.05
N ILE A 868 -13.46 -36.18 -29.22
CA ILE A 868 -12.63 -35.98 -30.45
C ILE A 868 -12.64 -34.59 -31.14
N THR A 869 -11.58 -33.82 -30.84
CA THR A 869 -10.75 -32.86 -31.64
C THR A 869 -11.33 -32.00 -32.78
N GLY A 870 -10.88 -30.74 -32.87
CA GLY A 870 -10.81 -29.98 -34.12
C GLY A 870 -10.12 -28.61 -34.00
N GLU A 871 -8.99 -28.41 -34.69
CA GLU A 871 -8.40 -27.07 -34.93
C GLU A 871 -9.14 -26.34 -36.05
N CYS A 872 -9.04 -25.00 -36.11
CA CYS A 872 -8.88 -24.28 -37.40
C CYS A 872 -8.45 -22.80 -37.24
N ARG A 873 -7.79 -22.26 -38.27
CA ARG A 873 -7.35 -20.85 -38.38
C ARG A 873 -8.34 -19.97 -39.16
N ALA A 874 -8.20 -18.66 -39.02
CA ALA A 874 -8.99 -17.62 -39.70
C ALA A 874 -8.70 -17.48 -41.21
N VAL A 875 -9.64 -16.86 -41.95
CA VAL A 875 -9.50 -16.42 -43.35
C VAL A 875 -10.23 -15.08 -43.56
N GLY A 876 -9.60 -14.13 -44.24
CA GLY A 876 -10.19 -12.84 -44.67
C GLY A 876 -10.64 -12.82 -46.15
N LEU A 877 -11.32 -11.74 -46.57
CA LEU A 877 -11.97 -11.64 -47.89
C LEU A 877 -11.11 -10.90 -48.95
N VAL A 878 -11.02 -11.48 -50.16
CA VAL A 878 -10.48 -10.83 -51.39
C VAL A 878 -11.27 -11.35 -52.62
N PRO A 879 -11.65 -10.51 -53.61
CA PRO A 879 -12.46 -10.93 -54.77
C PRO A 879 -11.64 -11.42 -56.00
N SER A 880 -12.22 -12.34 -56.79
CA SER A 880 -11.65 -12.93 -58.03
C SER A 880 -12.33 -12.39 -59.31
N PRO A 881 -11.72 -12.50 -60.52
CA PRO A 881 -12.08 -13.57 -61.49
C PRO A 881 -10.92 -13.96 -62.50
N PRO A 882 -11.09 -14.87 -63.51
CA PRO A 882 -11.70 -16.22 -63.56
C PRO A 882 -10.73 -17.28 -64.26
N PRO A 883 -11.11 -18.37 -65.01
CA PRO A 883 -10.63 -19.75 -64.67
C PRO A 883 -10.15 -20.64 -65.89
N PRO A 884 -10.45 -21.97 -66.07
CA PRO A 884 -9.60 -23.11 -65.63
C PRO A 884 -9.44 -24.34 -66.60
N ALA A 885 -8.68 -25.38 -66.16
CA ALA A 885 -8.81 -26.83 -66.52
C ALA A 885 -8.08 -27.70 -65.45
N ALA A 886 -8.67 -28.69 -64.75
CA ALA A 886 -9.02 -30.09 -65.11
C ALA A 886 -7.80 -31.04 -65.39
N SER A 887 -7.66 -32.29 -64.88
CA SER A 887 -8.45 -33.11 -63.92
C SER A 887 -7.72 -34.39 -63.38
N LEU A 888 -8.21 -34.93 -62.24
CA LEU A 888 -8.14 -36.26 -61.53
C LEU A 888 -7.66 -37.58 -62.27
N PRO A 889 -7.51 -38.76 -61.60
CA PRO A 889 -6.76 -39.18 -60.38
C PRO A 889 -6.14 -40.64 -60.43
N LYS A 890 -5.50 -41.15 -59.33
CA LYS A 890 -5.30 -42.58 -58.85
C LYS A 890 -3.92 -42.79 -58.13
N ALA A 891 -3.55 -43.89 -57.43
CA ALA A 891 -4.17 -44.81 -56.43
C ALA A 891 -3.22 -46.03 -56.15
N THR A 892 -3.36 -46.74 -55.00
CA THR A 892 -2.86 -48.13 -54.59
C THR A 892 -1.80 -48.30 -53.46
N SER A 893 -1.72 -49.51 -52.87
CA SER A 893 -0.94 -50.01 -51.69
C SER A 893 -0.42 -51.46 -51.98
N PRO A 894 -0.13 -52.45 -51.06
CA PRO A 894 0.27 -52.53 -49.61
C PRO A 894 1.38 -53.60 -49.25
N LYS A 895 1.71 -53.82 -47.93
CA LYS A 895 2.16 -55.07 -47.15
C LYS A 895 3.14 -54.72 -45.98
N VAL A 896 3.13 -55.21 -44.70
CA VAL A 896 3.04 -56.55 -43.99
C VAL A 896 4.39 -57.31 -43.89
N GLY A 897 4.92 -57.91 -42.78
CA GLY A 897 4.58 -58.14 -41.33
C GLY A 897 5.36 -59.39 -40.76
N ALA A 898 5.47 -59.84 -39.48
CA ALA A 898 5.21 -59.34 -38.09
C ALA A 898 5.69 -60.36 -36.96
N GLN A 899 5.70 -59.98 -35.66
CA GLN A 899 5.65 -60.78 -34.36
C GLN A 899 6.86 -61.56 -33.68
N ARG A 900 7.28 -61.11 -32.44
CA ARG A 900 7.38 -61.78 -31.07
C ARG A 900 8.21 -63.11 -30.80
N PRO A 901 8.41 -63.66 -29.54
CA PRO A 901 8.69 -63.11 -28.15
C PRO A 901 9.56 -63.98 -27.12
N ARG A 902 9.77 -63.49 -25.85
CA ARG A 902 10.07 -64.19 -24.52
C ARG A 902 11.58 -64.50 -24.11
N PRO A 903 11.92 -65.10 -22.91
CA PRO A 903 12.03 -64.46 -21.55
C PRO A 903 13.21 -64.96 -20.62
N ILE A 904 13.32 -64.53 -19.34
CA ILE A 904 13.87 -65.29 -18.15
C ILE A 904 13.60 -64.58 -16.78
N SER A 905 13.83 -65.22 -15.61
CA SER A 905 13.30 -64.79 -14.27
C SER A 905 14.09 -65.21 -12.99
N LYS A 906 13.84 -64.53 -11.85
CA LYS A 906 13.98 -64.88 -10.38
C LYS A 906 13.90 -63.58 -9.52
N LEU A 907 13.32 -63.40 -8.31
CA LEU A 907 13.08 -64.16 -7.04
C LEU A 907 14.38 -64.42 -6.22
N ARG A 908 14.51 -64.12 -4.91
CA ARG A 908 13.53 -64.23 -3.79
C ARG A 908 14.01 -63.61 -2.44
N THR A 909 13.09 -63.05 -1.63
CA THR A 909 13.03 -62.98 -0.12
C THR A 909 14.19 -62.52 0.79
N GLY A 910 13.87 -61.62 1.75
CA GLY A 910 14.57 -61.36 3.03
C GLY A 910 13.62 -60.68 4.05
N ARG A 911 13.83 -60.78 5.39
CA ARG A 911 12.81 -60.39 6.41
C ARG A 911 13.39 -59.84 7.74
N MET A 912 12.75 -58.77 8.25
CA MET A 912 12.54 -58.40 9.68
C MET A 912 13.68 -57.99 10.65
N ALA A 913 13.32 -56.98 11.46
CA ALA A 913 13.74 -56.65 12.85
C ALA A 913 15.17 -56.08 13.08
N ARG A 914 15.43 -54.94 13.74
CA ARG A 914 14.81 -54.14 14.85
C ARG A 914 15.50 -54.37 16.22
N MET A 915 16.46 -53.51 16.59
CA MET A 915 16.53 -52.80 17.89
C MET A 915 17.80 -51.95 18.07
N ARG A 916 17.61 -50.73 18.60
CA ARG A 916 18.45 -49.99 19.57
C ARG A 916 19.98 -50.13 19.49
N ARG A 917 20.66 -49.00 19.26
CA ARG A 917 20.92 -48.08 20.39
C ARG A 917 20.32 -46.72 20.09
#